data_AF-A0AA39QVB4-F1
#
_entry.id   AF-A0AA39QVB4-F1
#
_cell.length_a   1.000
_cell.length_b   1.000
_cell.length_c   1.000
_cell.angle_alpha   90.00
_cell.angle_beta   90.00
_cell.angle_gamma   90.00
#
_symmetry.space_group_name_H-M   'P 1'
#
loop_
_entity.id
_entity.type
_entity.pdbx_description
1 polymer ?
#
loop_
_entity_poly.entity_id
_entity_poly.type
_entity_poly.pdbx_seq_one_letter_code
_entity_poly.pdbx_strand_id
1 'polypeptide(L)'
;MMSPGHAASTSALIAAQMGSNPTSSSSTVEVMIKGELSDEGSDSAIKKELDITSSLEDLQTDAQRRVLDTVADVRKCGLDSILSLPQLVVCGDQSAGKSSVLEALTEIPFPRNDNLCTRYATEIILRRATINSLTIKIIPDASRPSPEQVALKNFKESITDFDELPRIMNVAKAAMDADGGLTARSKSKAFSRDILSIEIAGPSRPQLTLVDIPGLIHTETKGVTKDDVELVSQITDQYISRSRTICLAVVSASNDYSNQKILTKVREVDPDGARTLGIITKPDRLDAGSGSETAFLGLARNEDVKFSLGWHVLKNRKYDERDYSLQERKAAEDNFFRTSNWNTLPDHCRGIDALRSRLSHLLFEHVKEELPKLRGDLENALLTAIQDLHILGDPRSVLSECKAYLSQLSLDYFQTCKAAVDGHYEGEYFVSNTGEAFDLSSPSTIRRMRAVVQYMNAQFAENMRINGQKYQVDMSGQASAPPQVTNVSTSLRKRSLSKSTSSQTLGRAEAVAWASRVLVRTRGRELVGNFNPLLVGELFWDQCSNWQALARQYLESVESMCSRFLNILLEDKCPKDIVSRLRHSLVEDALKARYDSALEELGRIMEDNKSYPINYNHYYTETINERRQKRQKASLAQCIEDATTREELHENYPTRTSARVSVSRAIEAYSKCVDPNMENVSCEEALDCVLAIYEVQLKVFVANVTTQVVERRMIRGLEQIFSPVVVSRLSDSDVEKIASEPPALKRQRRFLKDRIEKLENGQKIFKGIM
;
A
#
# COMPACT_ATOMS: atom_id res chain seq x y z
N MET A 1 -24.19 18.12 59.77
CA MET A 1 -25.49 18.71 59.40
C MET A 1 -26.00 18.02 58.15
N MET A 2 -27.14 17.33 58.32
CA MET A 2 -28.18 16.98 57.33
C MET A 2 -27.83 16.23 56.03
N SER A 3 -28.12 14.92 56.07
CA SER A 3 -28.75 14.13 54.97
C SER A 3 -30.21 14.62 54.74
N PRO A 4 -31.02 14.13 53.76
CA PRO A 4 -31.44 12.72 53.60
C PRO A 4 -31.52 12.24 52.13
N GLY A 5 -31.46 10.94 51.82
CA GLY A 5 -32.56 9.96 51.91
C GLY A 5 -33.08 9.70 50.49
N HIS A 6 -33.46 8.51 50.03
CA HIS A 6 -33.97 7.28 50.64
C HIS A 6 -33.72 6.14 49.62
N ALA A 7 -33.26 4.95 50.06
CA ALA A 7 -34.07 3.78 50.46
C ALA A 7 -34.74 3.09 49.25
N ALA A 8 -34.81 1.76 49.11
CA ALA A 8 -34.55 0.60 49.94
C ALA A 8 -34.30 -0.59 48.96
N SER A 9 -33.38 -1.53 49.18
CA SER A 9 -33.41 -2.62 50.16
C SER A 9 -34.68 -3.47 50.13
N THR A 10 -34.56 -4.74 49.70
CA THR A 10 -34.89 -5.95 50.48
C THR A 10 -34.38 -7.17 49.71
N SER A 11 -33.28 -7.82 50.12
CA SER A 11 -33.14 -8.79 51.23
C SER A 11 -33.76 -10.14 50.86
N ALA A 12 -32.94 -11.16 50.61
CA ALA A 12 -32.35 -12.09 51.59
C ALA A 12 -33.31 -13.28 51.87
N LEU A 13 -32.87 -14.50 52.16
CA LEU A 13 -31.95 -14.89 53.23
C LEU A 13 -31.66 -16.42 53.10
N ILE A 14 -30.40 -16.80 53.36
CA ILE A 14 -29.91 -17.88 54.25
C ILE A 14 -30.33 -19.34 53.92
N ALA A 15 -29.44 -20.29 53.60
CA ALA A 15 -28.20 -20.81 54.22
C ALA A 15 -28.39 -21.92 55.28
N ALA A 16 -27.45 -22.88 55.23
CA ALA A 16 -27.16 -24.00 56.14
C ALA A 16 -28.08 -25.24 55.99
N GLN A 17 -27.65 -26.51 56.11
CA GLN A 17 -26.44 -27.10 56.68
C GLN A 17 -26.40 -28.62 56.38
N MET A 18 -25.21 -29.24 56.52
CA MET A 18 -24.93 -30.67 56.80
C MET A 18 -24.91 -31.72 55.67
N GLY A 19 -23.71 -32.29 55.46
CA GLY A 19 -23.50 -33.72 55.74
C GLY A 19 -23.44 -34.72 54.58
N SER A 20 -22.30 -35.45 54.54
CA SER A 20 -22.09 -36.83 54.05
C SER A 20 -22.03 -37.16 52.54
N ASN A 21 -20.88 -37.75 52.18
CA ASN A 21 -20.61 -38.68 51.07
C ASN A 21 -21.73 -39.73 50.86
N PRO A 22 -21.93 -40.28 49.63
CA PRO A 22 -21.16 -41.48 49.25
C PRO A 22 -20.74 -41.60 47.76
N THR A 23 -19.76 -42.48 47.58
CA THR A 23 -19.27 -43.13 46.36
C THR A 23 -20.17 -44.28 45.90
N SER A 24 -20.30 -44.51 44.57
CA SER A 24 -20.48 -45.82 43.87
C SER A 24 -21.04 -45.56 42.44
N SER A 25 -20.40 -45.91 41.31
CA SER A 25 -20.18 -47.24 40.69
C SER A 25 -21.47 -48.02 40.33
N SER A 26 -21.65 -48.37 39.05
CA SER A 26 -22.38 -49.55 38.54
C SER A 26 -22.17 -49.64 37.02
N SER A 27 -21.33 -50.51 36.45
CA SER A 27 -21.37 -51.99 36.30
C SER A 27 -22.40 -52.52 35.29
N THR A 28 -21.83 -52.99 34.17
CA THR A 28 -22.09 -54.23 33.43
C THR A 28 -23.22 -55.14 33.91
N VAL A 29 -24.07 -55.59 32.98
CA VAL A 29 -24.84 -56.83 33.11
C VAL A 29 -24.68 -57.63 31.80
N GLU A 30 -23.91 -58.72 31.89
CA GLU A 30 -24.03 -59.88 31.00
C GLU A 30 -25.22 -60.72 31.46
N VAL A 31 -26.02 -61.24 30.51
CA VAL A 31 -26.77 -62.49 30.72
C VAL A 31 -26.49 -63.41 29.55
N MET A 32 -25.92 -64.55 29.91
CA MET A 32 -25.58 -65.72 29.11
C MET A 32 -26.85 -66.55 28.85
N ILE A 33 -27.14 -66.92 27.60
CA ILE A 33 -27.91 -68.15 27.30
C ILE A 33 -27.15 -68.91 26.20
N LYS A 34 -26.73 -70.13 26.56
CA LYS A 34 -26.12 -71.14 25.68
C LYS A 34 -27.18 -71.76 24.76
N GLY A 35 -26.79 -72.05 23.53
CA GLY A 35 -27.42 -73.00 22.63
C GLY A 35 -26.43 -73.43 21.55
N GLU A 36 -25.90 -74.64 21.65
CA GLU A 36 -25.13 -75.32 20.60
C GLU A 36 -26.04 -75.64 19.40
N LEU A 37 -25.51 -75.50 18.17
CA LEU A 37 -25.65 -76.46 17.05
C LEU A 37 -24.93 -75.90 15.80
N SER A 38 -24.02 -76.73 15.29
CA SER A 38 -23.47 -76.84 13.94
C SER A 38 -24.08 -75.98 12.81
N ASP A 39 -23.25 -75.27 12.06
CA ASP A 39 -23.02 -75.62 10.65
C ASP A 39 -21.74 -74.96 10.09
N GLU A 40 -20.90 -75.77 9.46
CA GLU A 40 -19.77 -75.32 8.65
C GLU A 40 -20.29 -74.77 7.32
N GLY A 41 -19.72 -73.65 6.86
CA GLY A 41 -19.81 -73.25 5.44
C GLY A 41 -20.65 -72.00 5.16
N SER A 42 -20.06 -70.82 5.31
CA SER A 42 -20.46 -69.63 4.52
C SER A 42 -19.46 -68.47 4.61
N ASP A 43 -18.47 -68.51 5.52
CA ASP A 43 -17.54 -67.40 5.76
C ASP A 43 -16.38 -67.28 4.73
N SER A 44 -16.35 -68.15 3.71
CA SER A 44 -15.36 -68.08 2.61
C SER A 44 -15.87 -67.32 1.37
N ALA A 45 -17.13 -66.89 1.34
CA ALA A 45 -17.72 -66.20 0.18
C ALA A 45 -17.59 -64.67 0.27
N ILE A 46 -17.61 -64.09 1.49
CA ILE A 46 -17.70 -62.63 1.69
C ILE A 46 -16.32 -61.93 1.66
N LYS A 47 -15.21 -62.65 1.87
CA LYS A 47 -13.85 -62.09 1.73
C LYS A 47 -13.35 -61.97 0.28
N LYS A 48 -14.13 -62.38 -0.72
CA LYS A 48 -13.65 -62.56 -2.09
C LYS A 48 -13.87 -61.37 -3.04
N GLU A 49 -14.64 -60.35 -2.65
CA GLU A 49 -15.01 -59.25 -3.55
C GLU A 49 -14.11 -58.01 -3.51
N LEU A 50 -13.22 -57.87 -2.51
CA LEU A 50 -12.36 -56.68 -2.38
C LEU A 50 -10.90 -56.88 -2.82
N ASP A 51 -10.50 -58.11 -3.17
CA ASP A 51 -9.12 -58.49 -3.55
C ASP A 51 -8.92 -58.62 -5.08
N ILE A 52 -9.70 -57.92 -5.91
CA ILE A 52 -9.74 -58.15 -7.37
C ILE A 52 -8.57 -57.50 -8.14
N THR A 53 -7.64 -56.77 -7.50
CA THR A 53 -6.64 -55.95 -8.22
C THR A 53 -5.17 -56.35 -7.99
N SER A 54 -4.87 -57.65 -7.89
CA SER A 54 -3.47 -58.14 -7.84
C SER A 54 -2.66 -57.80 -9.10
N SER A 55 -3.31 -57.41 -10.21
CA SER A 55 -2.67 -57.27 -11.52
C SER A 55 -1.93 -55.94 -11.75
N LEU A 56 -2.14 -54.92 -10.90
CA LEU A 56 -1.47 -53.61 -11.05
C LEU A 56 -0.32 -53.40 -10.04
N GLU A 57 -0.26 -54.19 -8.97
CA GLU A 57 0.76 -54.09 -7.93
C GLU A 57 2.16 -54.45 -8.44
N ASP A 58 2.23 -55.39 -9.40
CA ASP A 58 3.47 -55.91 -9.98
C ASP A 58 4.14 -54.99 -11.02
N LEU A 59 3.49 -53.88 -11.41
CA LEU A 59 3.91 -53.05 -12.55
C LEU A 59 4.57 -51.71 -12.17
N GLN A 60 4.48 -51.27 -10.91
CA GLN A 60 5.02 -49.97 -10.48
C GLN A 60 6.22 -50.12 -9.55
N THR A 61 7.36 -49.55 -9.94
CA THR A 61 8.56 -49.49 -9.10
C THR A 61 8.38 -48.50 -7.93
N ASP A 62 9.08 -48.72 -6.81
CA ASP A 62 9.02 -47.80 -5.65
C ASP A 62 9.45 -46.36 -5.98
N ALA A 63 10.27 -46.18 -7.01
CA ALA A 63 10.65 -44.86 -7.51
C ALA A 63 9.49 -44.15 -8.23
N GLN A 64 8.70 -44.88 -9.03
CA GLN A 64 7.50 -44.35 -9.67
C GLN A 64 6.46 -43.90 -8.65
N ARG A 65 6.35 -44.64 -7.53
CA ARG A 65 5.44 -44.33 -6.42
C ARG A 65 5.78 -42.99 -5.76
N ARG A 66 7.02 -42.80 -5.31
CA ARG A 66 7.46 -41.56 -4.64
C ARG A 66 7.25 -40.30 -5.48
N VAL A 67 7.47 -40.38 -6.80
CA VAL A 67 7.33 -39.25 -7.71
C VAL A 67 5.86 -38.84 -7.90
N LEU A 68 4.95 -39.81 -7.97
CA LEU A 68 3.50 -39.54 -8.08
C LEU A 68 2.90 -39.03 -6.76
N ASP A 69 3.40 -39.53 -5.61
CA ASP A 69 3.02 -39.05 -4.28
C ASP A 69 3.32 -37.56 -4.09
N THR A 70 4.46 -37.12 -4.62
CA THR A 70 4.88 -35.71 -4.60
C THR A 70 3.84 -34.81 -5.25
N VAL A 71 3.37 -35.15 -6.44
CA VAL A 71 2.42 -34.32 -7.19
C VAL A 71 1.08 -34.26 -6.46
N ALA A 72 0.66 -35.37 -5.84
CA ALA A 72 -0.53 -35.41 -5.02
C ALA A 72 -0.40 -34.54 -3.76
N ASP A 73 0.75 -34.56 -3.09
CA ASP A 73 1.00 -33.74 -1.90
C ASP A 73 1.12 -32.25 -2.22
N VAL A 74 1.77 -31.90 -3.33
CA VAL A 74 1.80 -30.52 -3.86
C VAL A 74 0.37 -30.03 -4.17
N ARG A 75 -0.49 -30.90 -4.70
CA ARG A 75 -1.91 -30.56 -4.94
C ARG A 75 -2.68 -30.32 -3.64
N LYS A 76 -2.41 -31.11 -2.58
CA LYS A 76 -3.03 -30.92 -1.24
C LYS A 76 -2.66 -29.57 -0.61
N CYS A 77 -1.50 -29.00 -0.92
CA CYS A 77 -1.11 -27.66 -0.47
C CYS A 77 -1.89 -26.52 -1.15
N GLY A 78 -2.79 -26.81 -2.09
CA GLY A 78 -3.57 -25.80 -2.80
C GLY A 78 -2.72 -24.99 -3.80
N LEU A 79 -1.62 -25.57 -4.28
CA LEU A 79 -0.74 -24.96 -5.28
C LEU A 79 -1.27 -25.10 -6.71
N ASP A 80 -2.36 -25.84 -6.94
CA ASP A 80 -2.95 -26.05 -8.28
C ASP A 80 -3.42 -24.73 -8.94
N SER A 81 -3.80 -23.73 -8.14
CA SER A 81 -4.13 -22.39 -8.66
C SER A 81 -2.90 -21.52 -8.97
N ILE A 82 -1.71 -21.94 -8.54
CA ILE A 82 -0.46 -21.19 -8.65
C ILE A 82 0.47 -21.83 -9.69
N LEU A 83 0.48 -23.17 -9.76
CA LEU A 83 1.32 -23.99 -10.64
C LEU A 83 0.43 -25.00 -11.37
N SER A 84 0.62 -25.14 -12.68
CA SER A 84 -0.03 -26.19 -13.46
C SER A 84 0.56 -27.55 -13.11
N LEU A 85 -0.22 -28.44 -12.52
CA LEU A 85 0.25 -29.79 -12.15
C LEU A 85 0.01 -30.81 -13.27
N PRO A 86 0.89 -31.82 -13.43
CA PRO A 86 0.68 -32.91 -14.37
C PRO A 86 -0.60 -33.70 -14.08
N GLN A 87 -1.38 -34.00 -15.12
CA GLN A 87 -2.63 -34.76 -15.02
C GLN A 87 -3.03 -35.39 -16.35
N LEU A 88 -3.90 -36.40 -16.29
CA LEU A 88 -4.53 -37.01 -17.47
C LEU A 88 -5.94 -36.46 -17.66
N VAL A 89 -6.24 -35.93 -18.84
CA VAL A 89 -7.59 -35.45 -19.18
C VAL A 89 -8.18 -36.34 -20.28
N VAL A 90 -9.35 -36.92 -20.01
CA VAL A 90 -10.11 -37.72 -20.98
C VAL A 90 -11.05 -36.82 -21.76
N CYS A 91 -10.77 -36.63 -23.04
CA CYS A 91 -11.47 -35.69 -23.92
C CYS A 91 -12.00 -36.39 -25.18
N GLY A 92 -13.12 -35.91 -25.71
CA GLY A 92 -13.79 -36.57 -26.85
C GLY A 92 -15.24 -36.16 -27.02
N ASP A 93 -15.80 -36.46 -28.19
CA ASP A 93 -17.19 -36.12 -28.53
C ASP A 93 -18.21 -36.82 -27.64
N GLN A 94 -19.42 -36.27 -27.56
CA GLN A 94 -20.54 -36.92 -26.87
C GLN A 94 -20.73 -38.36 -27.41
N SER A 95 -20.91 -39.33 -26.51
CA SER A 95 -21.10 -40.75 -26.85
C SER A 95 -19.89 -41.46 -27.49
N ALA A 96 -18.71 -40.84 -27.52
CA ALA A 96 -17.46 -41.46 -27.98
C ALA A 96 -16.94 -42.58 -27.05
N GLY A 97 -17.56 -42.81 -25.90
CA GLY A 97 -17.15 -43.88 -24.96
C GLY A 97 -16.20 -43.44 -23.84
N LYS A 98 -16.03 -42.14 -23.58
CA LYS A 98 -15.19 -41.58 -22.50
C LYS A 98 -15.45 -42.23 -21.14
N SER A 99 -16.70 -42.22 -20.67
CA SER A 99 -17.09 -42.82 -19.39
C SER A 99 -16.83 -44.33 -19.36
N SER A 100 -16.93 -45.02 -20.51
CA SER A 100 -16.61 -46.45 -20.62
C SER A 100 -15.10 -46.73 -20.59
N VAL A 101 -14.27 -45.79 -21.05
CA VAL A 101 -12.79 -45.84 -20.90
C VAL A 101 -12.44 -45.60 -19.43
N LEU A 102 -13.04 -44.60 -18.78
CA LEU A 102 -12.81 -44.31 -17.36
C LEU A 102 -13.28 -45.44 -16.45
N GLU A 103 -14.45 -46.02 -16.69
CA GLU A 103 -14.93 -47.21 -15.99
C GLU A 103 -13.95 -48.38 -16.16
N ALA A 104 -13.37 -48.55 -17.35
CA ALA A 104 -12.36 -49.57 -17.59
C ALA A 104 -11.06 -49.29 -16.84
N LEU A 105 -10.63 -48.04 -16.73
CA LEU A 105 -9.39 -47.65 -16.07
C LEU A 105 -9.50 -47.65 -14.55
N THR A 106 -10.65 -47.24 -14.02
CA THR A 106 -10.88 -47.01 -12.58
C THR A 106 -11.62 -48.14 -11.90
N GLU A 107 -12.28 -49.00 -12.68
CA GLU A 107 -13.17 -50.10 -12.22
C GLU A 107 -14.38 -49.61 -11.43
N ILE A 108 -14.73 -48.33 -11.57
CA ILE A 108 -15.87 -47.70 -10.91
C ILE A 108 -17.06 -47.69 -11.87
N PRO A 109 -18.25 -48.13 -11.45
CA PRO A 109 -19.45 -48.02 -12.26
C PRO A 109 -19.89 -46.54 -12.38
N PHE A 110 -19.72 -45.95 -13.57
CA PHE A 110 -20.27 -44.64 -13.89
C PHE A 110 -21.70 -44.78 -14.46
N PRO A 111 -22.65 -43.90 -14.09
CA PRO A 111 -24.03 -43.96 -14.60
C PRO A 111 -24.08 -43.72 -16.12
N ARG A 112 -24.57 -44.71 -16.87
CA ARG A 112 -24.66 -44.72 -18.35
C ARG A 112 -26.04 -44.30 -18.88
N ASN A 113 -26.56 -43.14 -18.45
CA ASN A 113 -27.85 -42.65 -18.96
C ASN A 113 -27.68 -41.95 -20.32
N ASP A 114 -28.37 -42.44 -21.35
CA ASP A 114 -28.16 -42.13 -22.78
C ASP A 114 -28.30 -40.64 -23.21
N ASN A 115 -28.74 -39.73 -22.33
CA ASN A 115 -29.09 -38.36 -22.70
C ASN A 115 -28.36 -37.23 -21.94
N LEU A 116 -27.13 -37.45 -21.44
CA LEU A 116 -26.11 -36.47 -20.99
C LEU A 116 -25.39 -37.00 -19.74
N CYS A 117 -24.36 -37.84 -19.92
CA CYS A 117 -23.72 -38.57 -18.82
C CYS A 117 -22.83 -37.69 -17.91
N THR A 118 -22.16 -36.66 -18.44
CA THR A 118 -21.21 -35.82 -17.68
C THR A 118 -21.56 -34.35 -17.88
N ARG A 119 -22.14 -33.71 -16.85
CA ARG A 119 -22.59 -32.29 -16.88
C ARG A 119 -21.59 -31.31 -16.23
N TYR A 120 -20.60 -31.82 -15.54
CA TYR A 120 -19.54 -31.09 -14.85
C TYR A 120 -18.24 -31.89 -14.96
N ALA A 121 -17.09 -31.25 -14.81
CA ALA A 121 -15.82 -31.97 -14.81
C ALA A 121 -15.74 -32.87 -13.56
N THR A 122 -15.30 -34.11 -13.75
CA THR A 122 -15.14 -35.08 -12.65
C THR A 122 -13.67 -35.45 -12.51
N GLU A 123 -13.07 -35.08 -11.40
CA GLU A 123 -11.70 -35.46 -11.04
C GLU A 123 -11.74 -36.75 -10.22
N ILE A 124 -11.13 -37.79 -10.75
CA ILE A 124 -10.98 -39.09 -10.09
C ILE A 124 -9.53 -39.20 -9.64
N ILE A 125 -9.33 -39.17 -8.33
CA ILE A 125 -8.04 -39.27 -7.67
C ILE A 125 -7.93 -40.67 -7.07
N LEU A 126 -7.21 -41.55 -7.74
CA LEU A 126 -6.83 -42.85 -7.20
C LEU A 126 -5.55 -42.65 -6.37
N ARG A 127 -5.58 -43.09 -5.10
CA ARG A 127 -4.43 -43.03 -4.19
C ARG A 127 -4.24 -44.34 -3.46
N ARG A 128 -3.02 -44.63 -3.06
CA ARG A 128 -2.73 -45.76 -2.19
C ARG A 128 -3.00 -45.39 -0.73
N ALA A 129 -3.62 -46.28 0.03
CA ALA A 129 -3.80 -46.13 1.48
C ALA A 129 -3.87 -47.49 2.16
N THR A 130 -3.62 -47.54 3.46
CA THR A 130 -3.73 -48.78 4.26
C THR A 130 -5.17 -49.28 4.38
N ILE A 131 -6.14 -48.39 4.18
CA ILE A 131 -7.58 -48.66 4.31
C ILE A 131 -8.27 -48.22 3.02
N ASN A 132 -9.21 -49.02 2.55
CA ASN A 132 -10.10 -48.62 1.46
C ASN A 132 -11.01 -47.48 1.92
N SER A 133 -10.93 -46.31 1.28
CA SER A 133 -11.77 -45.16 1.62
C SER A 133 -12.18 -44.42 0.37
N LEU A 134 -13.46 -44.11 0.22
CA LEU A 134 -13.96 -43.26 -0.85
C LEU A 134 -14.44 -41.93 -0.26
N THR A 135 -13.96 -40.81 -0.79
CA THR A 135 -14.34 -39.47 -0.34
C THR A 135 -14.76 -38.62 -1.53
N ILE A 136 -15.93 -38.01 -1.45
CA ILE A 136 -16.48 -37.15 -2.50
C ILE A 136 -16.51 -35.70 -1.99
N LYS A 137 -15.96 -34.79 -2.79
CA LYS A 137 -15.88 -33.35 -2.49
C LYS A 137 -16.33 -32.54 -3.70
N ILE A 138 -16.84 -31.34 -3.48
CA ILE A 138 -17.15 -30.39 -4.55
C ILE A 138 -16.14 -29.24 -4.49
N ILE A 139 -15.50 -28.95 -5.63
CA ILE A 139 -14.66 -27.76 -5.79
C ILE A 139 -15.49 -26.72 -6.56
N PRO A 140 -15.96 -25.66 -5.88
CA PRO A 140 -16.82 -24.67 -6.53
C PRO A 140 -16.03 -23.77 -7.46
N ASP A 141 -16.70 -23.31 -8.53
CA ASP A 141 -16.11 -22.36 -9.46
C ASP A 141 -15.77 -21.01 -8.79
N ALA A 142 -14.67 -20.40 -9.23
CA ALA A 142 -14.19 -19.13 -8.68
C ALA A 142 -15.15 -17.95 -8.95
N SER A 143 -16.05 -18.08 -9.94
CA SER A 143 -17.05 -17.04 -10.26
C SER A 143 -18.30 -17.08 -9.38
N ARG A 144 -18.50 -18.13 -8.55
CA ARG A 144 -19.64 -18.20 -7.62
C ARG A 144 -19.52 -17.20 -6.47
N PRO A 145 -20.64 -16.69 -5.90
CA PRO A 145 -20.64 -15.85 -4.69
C PRO A 145 -19.96 -16.53 -3.49
N SER A 146 -19.29 -15.76 -2.64
CA SER A 146 -18.54 -16.29 -1.48
C SER A 146 -19.35 -17.16 -0.49
N PRO A 147 -20.66 -16.92 -0.22
CA PRO A 147 -21.43 -17.78 0.67
C PRO A 147 -21.66 -19.18 0.08
N GLU A 148 -21.89 -19.25 -1.23
CA GLU A 148 -22.12 -20.51 -1.95
C GLU A 148 -20.83 -21.32 -2.10
N GLN A 149 -19.69 -20.64 -2.33
CA GLN A 149 -18.39 -21.32 -2.34
C GLN A 149 -18.10 -22.00 -1.01
N VAL A 150 -18.47 -21.38 0.12
CA VAL A 150 -18.29 -21.97 1.45
C VAL A 150 -19.23 -23.16 1.64
N ALA A 151 -20.49 -23.05 1.24
CA ALA A 151 -21.45 -24.16 1.34
C ALA A 151 -21.02 -25.39 0.51
N LEU A 152 -20.56 -25.18 -0.73
CA LEU A 152 -20.10 -26.26 -1.61
C LEU A 152 -18.77 -26.86 -1.14
N LYS A 153 -17.83 -26.05 -0.63
CA LYS A 153 -16.57 -26.55 -0.03
C LYS A 153 -16.80 -27.40 1.22
N ASN A 154 -17.89 -27.18 1.94
CA ASN A 154 -18.26 -27.97 3.11
C ASN A 154 -18.90 -29.32 2.73
N PHE A 155 -19.29 -29.52 1.47
CA PHE A 155 -19.78 -30.81 0.99
C PHE A 155 -18.64 -31.84 0.98
N LYS A 156 -18.67 -32.76 1.94
CA LYS A 156 -17.73 -33.87 2.04
C LYS A 156 -18.46 -35.11 2.53
N GLU A 157 -18.61 -36.09 1.66
CA GLU A 157 -19.21 -37.40 1.97
C GLU A 157 -18.13 -38.47 1.90
N SER A 158 -18.20 -39.47 2.77
CA SER A 158 -17.27 -40.61 2.76
C SER A 158 -18.03 -41.92 2.82
N ILE A 159 -17.70 -42.84 1.91
CA ILE A 159 -18.41 -44.09 1.70
C ILE A 159 -17.44 -45.27 1.83
N THR A 160 -17.95 -46.41 2.32
CA THR A 160 -17.24 -47.69 2.38
C THR A 160 -17.68 -48.69 1.30
N ASP A 161 -18.85 -48.51 0.70
CA ASP A 161 -19.44 -49.38 -0.32
C ASP A 161 -19.59 -48.66 -1.68
N PHE A 162 -19.24 -49.33 -2.78
CA PHE A 162 -19.33 -48.78 -4.14
C PHE A 162 -20.77 -48.68 -4.65
N ASP A 163 -21.70 -49.44 -4.08
CA ASP A 163 -23.11 -49.42 -4.48
C ASP A 163 -23.85 -48.14 -4.07
N GLU A 164 -23.32 -47.40 -3.09
CA GLU A 164 -23.86 -46.10 -2.68
C GLU A 164 -23.37 -44.93 -3.55
N LEU A 165 -22.34 -45.15 -4.37
CA LEU A 165 -21.73 -44.12 -5.22
C LEU A 165 -22.73 -43.43 -6.17
N PRO A 166 -23.62 -44.15 -6.89
CA PRO A 166 -24.63 -43.53 -7.75
C PRO A 166 -25.60 -42.63 -6.98
N ARG A 167 -25.93 -42.99 -5.74
CA ARG A 167 -26.79 -42.18 -4.87
C ARG A 167 -26.10 -40.87 -4.49
N ILE A 168 -24.83 -40.91 -4.09
CA ILE A 168 -24.12 -39.69 -3.68
C ILE A 168 -23.80 -38.80 -4.88
N MET A 169 -23.51 -39.36 -6.06
CA MET A 169 -23.39 -38.57 -7.29
C MET A 169 -24.67 -37.80 -7.61
N ASN A 170 -25.85 -38.38 -7.36
CA ASN A 170 -27.13 -37.68 -7.53
C ASN A 170 -27.35 -36.57 -6.49
N VAL A 171 -26.92 -36.77 -5.24
CA VAL A 171 -26.97 -35.73 -4.19
C VAL A 171 -26.01 -34.59 -4.49
N ALA A 172 -24.77 -34.90 -4.88
CA ALA A 172 -23.77 -33.91 -5.28
C ALA A 172 -24.23 -33.12 -6.51
N LYS A 173 -24.87 -33.80 -7.48
CA LYS A 173 -25.52 -33.16 -8.62
C LYS A 173 -26.62 -32.19 -8.19
N ALA A 174 -27.51 -32.62 -7.29
CA ALA A 174 -28.56 -31.74 -6.77
C ALA A 174 -27.99 -30.52 -6.02
N ALA A 175 -26.87 -30.68 -5.30
CA ALA A 175 -26.18 -29.58 -4.61
C ALA A 175 -25.50 -28.60 -5.59
N MET A 176 -24.94 -29.09 -6.70
CA MET A 176 -24.35 -28.25 -7.75
C MET A 176 -25.42 -27.55 -8.61
N ASP A 177 -26.55 -28.21 -8.84
CA ASP A 177 -27.72 -27.69 -9.56
C ASP A 177 -28.57 -26.74 -8.69
N ALA A 178 -28.42 -26.79 -7.36
CA ALA A 178 -29.08 -25.89 -6.42
C ALA A 178 -28.44 -24.49 -6.47
N ASP A 179 -28.83 -23.72 -7.49
CA ASP A 179 -28.67 -22.28 -7.51
C ASP A 179 -29.45 -21.69 -6.33
N GLY A 180 -28.77 -20.93 -5.47
CA GLY A 180 -29.31 -20.41 -4.21
C GLY A 180 -30.38 -19.33 -4.42
N GLY A 181 -31.65 -19.73 -4.58
CA GLY A 181 -32.82 -18.95 -4.14
C GLY A 181 -33.32 -17.77 -5.00
N LEU A 182 -34.66 -17.71 -5.09
CA LEU A 182 -35.52 -16.52 -5.30
C LEU A 182 -35.86 -15.99 -6.70
N THR A 183 -35.48 -16.62 -7.82
CA THR A 183 -36.19 -16.35 -9.08
C THR A 183 -36.51 -17.62 -9.86
N ALA A 184 -37.79 -18.00 -9.84
CA ALA A 184 -38.37 -19.10 -10.62
C ALA A 184 -38.40 -18.82 -12.15
N ARG A 185 -37.36 -18.20 -12.71
CA ARG A 185 -37.30 -17.80 -14.14
C ARG A 185 -35.98 -18.05 -14.87
N SER A 186 -34.91 -18.52 -14.21
CA SER A 186 -33.73 -18.99 -14.94
C SER A 186 -33.90 -20.47 -15.25
N LYS A 187 -33.96 -20.82 -16.55
CA LYS A 187 -33.95 -22.22 -17.01
C LYS A 187 -32.68 -22.88 -16.44
N SER A 188 -32.82 -24.05 -15.82
CA SER A 188 -31.71 -24.86 -15.31
C SER A 188 -30.57 -24.94 -16.34
N LYS A 189 -29.39 -24.41 -16.02
CA LYS A 189 -28.19 -24.57 -16.88
C LYS A 189 -27.87 -26.06 -16.96
N ALA A 190 -27.60 -26.56 -18.17
CA ALA A 190 -27.40 -27.99 -18.38
C ALA A 190 -26.00 -28.45 -17.94
N PHE A 191 -25.04 -27.52 -17.83
CA PHE A 191 -23.65 -27.77 -17.44
C PHE A 191 -23.16 -26.78 -16.37
N SER A 192 -22.22 -27.23 -15.54
CA SER A 192 -21.55 -26.40 -14.53
C SER A 192 -20.03 -26.41 -14.71
N ARG A 193 -19.38 -25.32 -14.27
CA ARG A 193 -17.92 -25.20 -14.12
C ARG A 193 -17.41 -25.76 -12.79
N ASP A 194 -18.31 -26.10 -11.88
CA ASP A 194 -17.92 -26.79 -10.64
C ASP A 194 -17.31 -28.15 -10.96
N ILE A 195 -16.43 -28.62 -10.09
CA ILE A 195 -15.71 -29.87 -10.26
C ILE A 195 -16.13 -30.84 -9.16
N LEU A 196 -16.52 -32.06 -9.56
CA LEU A 196 -16.73 -33.15 -8.63
C LEU A 196 -15.41 -33.90 -8.42
N SER A 197 -14.87 -33.87 -7.21
CA SER A 197 -13.64 -34.56 -6.85
C SER A 197 -13.97 -35.86 -6.11
N ILE A 198 -13.58 -37.00 -6.67
CA ILE A 198 -13.77 -38.34 -6.14
C ILE A 198 -12.40 -38.90 -5.78
N GLU A 199 -12.10 -38.98 -4.50
CA GLU A 199 -10.85 -39.50 -3.96
C GLU A 199 -11.05 -40.94 -3.49
N ILE A 200 -10.37 -41.89 -4.12
CA ILE A 200 -10.46 -43.31 -3.83
C ILE A 200 -9.11 -43.79 -3.34
N ALA A 201 -9.09 -44.23 -2.09
CA ALA A 201 -7.92 -44.76 -1.41
C ALA A 201 -8.03 -46.28 -1.29
N GLY A 202 -6.93 -47.00 -1.45
CA GLY A 202 -6.86 -48.43 -1.16
C GLY A 202 -5.45 -49.01 -1.26
N PRO A 203 -5.14 -50.17 -0.65
CA PRO A 203 -3.77 -50.70 -0.58
C PRO A 203 -3.24 -51.16 -1.94
N SER A 204 -4.14 -51.50 -2.86
CA SER A 204 -3.87 -52.04 -4.19
C SER A 204 -4.17 -51.05 -5.34
N ARG A 205 -4.48 -49.78 -5.02
CA ARG A 205 -4.85 -48.75 -6.00
C ARG A 205 -3.62 -48.03 -6.55
N PRO A 206 -3.52 -47.79 -7.87
CA PRO A 206 -2.46 -46.96 -8.44
C PRO A 206 -2.64 -45.50 -8.05
N GLN A 207 -1.55 -44.74 -8.08
CA GLN A 207 -1.62 -43.31 -7.88
C GLN A 207 -1.84 -42.59 -9.21
N LEU A 208 -3.09 -42.21 -9.47
CA LEU A 208 -3.50 -41.72 -10.78
C LEU A 208 -4.58 -40.66 -10.61
N THR A 209 -4.38 -39.50 -11.21
CA THR A 209 -5.41 -38.46 -11.32
C THR A 209 -5.93 -38.44 -12.75
N LEU A 210 -7.19 -38.84 -12.92
CA LEU A 210 -7.90 -38.73 -14.19
C LEU A 210 -8.97 -37.64 -14.09
N VAL A 211 -9.09 -36.84 -15.12
CA VAL A 211 -10.14 -35.83 -15.23
C VAL A 211 -11.07 -36.21 -16.38
N ASP A 212 -12.34 -36.46 -16.08
CA ASP A 212 -13.41 -36.57 -17.07
C ASP A 212 -13.93 -35.18 -17.39
N ILE A 213 -13.87 -34.77 -18.66
CA ILE A 213 -14.49 -33.53 -19.11
C ILE A 213 -15.78 -33.83 -19.89
N PRO A 214 -16.80 -32.95 -19.80
CA PRO A 214 -18.03 -33.08 -20.59
C PRO A 214 -17.72 -33.27 -22.08
N GLY A 215 -18.48 -34.16 -22.73
CA GLY A 215 -18.29 -34.44 -24.14
C GLY A 215 -18.66 -33.26 -25.03
N LEU A 216 -17.89 -33.02 -26.09
CA LEU A 216 -18.19 -31.96 -27.07
C LEU A 216 -19.56 -32.21 -27.72
N ILE A 217 -20.40 -31.18 -27.71
CA ILE A 217 -21.76 -31.18 -28.27
C ILE A 217 -21.76 -30.36 -29.55
N HIS A 218 -22.45 -30.84 -30.58
CA HIS A 218 -22.39 -30.25 -31.92
C HIS A 218 -23.61 -29.43 -32.30
N THR A 219 -24.78 -29.69 -31.70
CA THR A 219 -26.06 -29.09 -32.08
C THR A 219 -26.96 -28.84 -30.87
N GLU A 220 -27.79 -27.80 -30.96
CA GLU A 220 -28.83 -27.52 -29.97
C GLU A 220 -29.86 -28.66 -29.96
N THR A 221 -30.14 -29.19 -28.77
CA THR A 221 -31.16 -30.23 -28.55
C THR A 221 -32.12 -29.77 -27.46
N LYS A 222 -33.30 -30.41 -27.31
CA LYS A 222 -34.23 -30.11 -26.20
C LYS A 222 -33.52 -30.28 -24.84
N GLY A 223 -33.10 -29.18 -24.23
CA GLY A 223 -32.40 -29.14 -22.95
C GLY A 223 -30.93 -28.69 -22.99
N VAL A 224 -30.36 -28.35 -24.16
CA VAL A 224 -29.00 -27.79 -24.30
C VAL A 224 -29.07 -26.52 -25.16
N THR A 225 -28.61 -25.40 -24.61
CA THR A 225 -28.59 -24.08 -25.27
C THR A 225 -27.29 -23.82 -26.03
N LYS A 226 -27.22 -22.75 -26.85
CA LYS A 226 -25.96 -22.31 -27.46
C LYS A 226 -24.90 -21.97 -26.41
N ASP A 227 -25.31 -21.31 -25.34
CA ASP A 227 -24.43 -20.94 -24.21
C ASP A 227 -23.85 -22.18 -23.53
N ASP A 228 -24.60 -23.28 -23.46
CA ASP A 228 -24.12 -24.57 -22.94
C ASP A 228 -23.05 -25.20 -23.85
N VAL A 229 -23.22 -25.13 -25.18
CA VAL A 229 -22.23 -25.63 -26.15
C VAL A 229 -20.92 -24.83 -26.05
N GLU A 230 -21.01 -23.51 -25.93
CA GLU A 230 -19.85 -22.65 -25.72
C GLU A 230 -19.17 -22.94 -24.38
N LEU A 231 -19.95 -23.10 -23.31
CA LEU A 231 -19.45 -23.43 -21.98
C LEU A 231 -18.65 -24.76 -21.98
N VAL A 232 -19.18 -25.81 -22.62
CA VAL A 232 -18.48 -27.10 -22.74
C VAL A 232 -17.19 -26.98 -23.54
N SER A 233 -17.20 -26.17 -24.62
CA SER A 233 -15.97 -25.87 -25.37
C SER A 233 -14.96 -25.14 -24.48
N GLN A 234 -15.37 -24.10 -23.76
CA GLN A 234 -14.49 -23.33 -22.87
C GLN A 234 -13.89 -24.19 -21.75
N ILE A 235 -14.69 -25.07 -21.14
CA ILE A 235 -14.20 -26.04 -20.14
C ILE A 235 -13.15 -26.95 -20.78
N THR A 236 -13.45 -27.52 -21.95
CA THR A 236 -12.51 -28.39 -22.68
C THR A 236 -11.19 -27.66 -22.95
N ASP A 237 -11.28 -26.44 -23.51
CA ASP A 237 -10.14 -25.61 -23.88
C ASP A 237 -9.28 -25.26 -22.66
N GLN A 238 -9.90 -24.95 -21.51
CA GLN A 238 -9.19 -24.66 -20.25
C GLN A 238 -8.35 -25.85 -19.75
N TYR A 239 -8.83 -27.08 -19.90
CA TYR A 239 -8.10 -28.27 -19.45
C TYR A 239 -7.00 -28.69 -20.44
N ILE A 240 -7.30 -28.70 -21.75
CA ILE A 240 -6.35 -29.14 -22.79
C ILE A 240 -5.24 -28.11 -23.07
N SER A 241 -5.47 -26.81 -22.81
CA SER A 241 -4.47 -25.76 -23.02
C SER A 241 -3.35 -25.75 -21.98
N ARG A 242 -3.52 -26.45 -20.85
CA ARG A 242 -2.47 -26.56 -19.83
C ARG A 242 -1.33 -27.42 -20.40
N SER A 243 -0.14 -26.83 -20.54
CA SER A 243 1.04 -27.49 -21.14
C SER A 243 1.46 -28.79 -20.48
N ARG A 244 1.18 -28.96 -19.18
CA ARG A 244 1.53 -30.14 -18.38
C ARG A 244 0.44 -31.21 -18.32
N THR A 245 -0.69 -31.02 -19.02
CA THR A 245 -1.76 -32.01 -19.12
C THR A 245 -1.50 -32.95 -20.29
N ILE A 246 -1.57 -34.26 -20.05
CA ILE A 246 -1.64 -35.28 -21.12
C ILE A 246 -3.09 -35.44 -21.56
N CYS A 247 -3.33 -35.33 -22.86
CA CYS A 247 -4.65 -35.44 -23.46
C CYS A 247 -4.92 -36.88 -23.91
N LEU A 248 -5.97 -37.51 -23.38
CA LEU A 248 -6.48 -38.80 -23.85
C LEU A 248 -7.64 -38.52 -24.81
N ALA A 249 -7.34 -38.51 -26.11
CA ALA A 249 -8.29 -38.20 -27.18
C ALA A 249 -9.10 -39.44 -27.57
N VAL A 250 -10.32 -39.55 -27.04
CA VAL A 250 -11.21 -40.70 -27.25
C VAL A 250 -12.02 -40.52 -28.52
N VAL A 251 -11.85 -41.46 -29.45
CA VAL A 251 -12.47 -41.50 -30.78
C VAL A 251 -13.28 -42.78 -30.92
N SER A 252 -14.54 -42.66 -31.33
CA SER A 252 -15.42 -43.82 -31.54
C SER A 252 -15.31 -44.35 -32.96
N ALA A 253 -15.03 -45.64 -33.12
CA ALA A 253 -14.94 -46.31 -34.43
C ALA A 253 -16.29 -46.42 -35.17
N SER A 254 -17.42 -46.12 -34.51
CA SER A 254 -18.74 -46.07 -35.17
C SER A 254 -18.95 -44.88 -36.10
N ASN A 255 -18.16 -43.81 -35.96
CA ASN A 255 -18.31 -42.56 -36.70
C ASN A 255 -16.97 -42.22 -37.34
N ASP A 256 -16.97 -41.68 -38.57
CA ASP A 256 -15.72 -41.24 -39.21
C ASP A 256 -14.90 -40.32 -38.31
N TYR A 257 -13.60 -40.62 -38.16
CA TYR A 257 -12.70 -39.82 -37.30
C TYR A 257 -12.58 -38.38 -37.80
N SER A 258 -12.74 -38.12 -39.10
CA SER A 258 -12.77 -36.78 -39.70
C SER A 258 -13.90 -35.89 -39.19
N ASN A 259 -15.00 -36.47 -38.68
CA ASN A 259 -16.15 -35.74 -38.15
C ASN A 259 -16.03 -35.45 -36.64
N GLN A 260 -14.95 -35.91 -35.98
CA GLN A 260 -14.79 -35.81 -34.53
C GLN A 260 -13.96 -34.57 -34.18
N LYS A 261 -14.63 -33.52 -33.69
CA LYS A 261 -14.02 -32.19 -33.45
C LYS A 261 -12.91 -32.20 -32.41
N ILE A 262 -12.86 -33.21 -31.54
CA ILE A 262 -11.80 -33.34 -30.55
C ILE A 262 -10.41 -33.38 -31.18
N LEU A 263 -10.25 -34.03 -32.34
CA LEU A 263 -8.95 -34.11 -33.02
C LEU A 263 -8.49 -32.75 -33.54
N THR A 264 -9.42 -31.91 -33.99
CA THR A 264 -9.11 -30.52 -34.39
C THR A 264 -8.69 -29.70 -33.17
N LYS A 265 -9.46 -29.74 -32.07
CA LYS A 265 -9.16 -29.00 -30.85
C LYS A 265 -7.83 -29.40 -30.22
N VAL A 266 -7.52 -30.69 -30.19
CA VAL A 266 -6.25 -31.16 -29.62
C VAL A 266 -5.08 -30.72 -30.50
N ARG A 267 -5.20 -30.73 -31.84
CA ARG A 267 -4.16 -30.21 -32.73
C ARG A 267 -3.95 -28.70 -32.62
N GLU A 268 -4.98 -27.93 -32.29
CA GLU A 268 -4.85 -26.50 -32.05
C GLU A 268 -3.95 -26.20 -30.84
N VAL A 269 -3.97 -27.06 -29.81
CA VAL A 269 -3.20 -26.87 -28.55
C VAL A 269 -1.96 -27.76 -28.42
N ASP A 270 -1.83 -28.78 -29.26
CA ASP A 270 -0.71 -29.74 -29.34
C ASP A 270 -0.47 -30.15 -30.80
N PRO A 271 0.12 -29.25 -31.64
CA PRO A 271 0.30 -29.50 -33.07
C PRO A 271 1.18 -30.72 -33.39
N ASP A 272 2.19 -30.97 -32.57
CA ASP A 272 3.14 -32.09 -32.72
C ASP A 272 2.63 -33.38 -32.06
N GLY A 273 1.48 -33.33 -31.36
CA GLY A 273 0.93 -34.47 -30.64
C GLY A 273 1.85 -34.99 -29.55
N ALA A 274 2.70 -34.15 -28.96
CA ALA A 274 3.75 -34.54 -28.01
C ALA A 274 3.17 -35.09 -26.71
N ARG A 275 1.99 -34.60 -26.30
CA ARG A 275 1.32 -34.92 -25.04
C ARG A 275 -0.08 -35.49 -25.25
N THR A 276 -0.34 -36.05 -26.43
CA THR A 276 -1.65 -36.59 -26.81
C THR A 276 -1.56 -38.09 -27.09
N LEU A 277 -2.40 -38.88 -26.42
CA LEU A 277 -2.61 -40.30 -26.70
C LEU A 277 -4.01 -40.50 -27.32
N GLY A 278 -4.06 -41.06 -28.51
CA GLY A 278 -5.33 -41.41 -29.16
C GLY A 278 -5.91 -42.72 -28.64
N ILE A 279 -7.20 -42.76 -28.33
CA ILE A 279 -7.90 -43.97 -27.88
C ILE A 279 -9.06 -44.27 -28.83
N ILE A 280 -9.04 -45.43 -29.48
CA ILE A 280 -10.10 -45.90 -30.36
C ILE A 280 -11.02 -46.82 -29.57
N THR A 281 -12.30 -46.46 -29.51
CA THR A 281 -13.36 -47.20 -28.80
C THR A 281 -14.34 -47.83 -29.78
N LYS A 282 -15.09 -48.83 -29.30
CA LYS A 282 -16.11 -49.56 -30.10
C LYS A 282 -15.59 -50.16 -31.43
N PRO A 283 -14.38 -50.77 -31.47
CA PRO A 283 -13.83 -51.37 -32.69
C PRO A 283 -14.69 -52.53 -33.23
N ASP A 284 -15.56 -53.08 -32.38
CA ASP A 284 -16.46 -54.21 -32.67
C ASP A 284 -17.68 -53.83 -33.53
N ARG A 285 -17.95 -52.53 -33.72
CA ARG A 285 -19.06 -52.04 -34.54
C ARG A 285 -18.71 -51.89 -36.02
N LEU A 286 -17.45 -52.07 -36.37
CA LEU A 286 -16.98 -52.06 -37.74
C LEU A 286 -17.19 -53.43 -38.37
N ASP A 287 -17.71 -53.47 -39.60
CA ASP A 287 -17.83 -54.70 -40.35
C ASP A 287 -16.44 -55.18 -40.79
N ALA A 288 -16.15 -56.47 -40.56
CA ALA A 288 -14.85 -57.07 -40.88
C ALA A 288 -14.57 -56.99 -42.39
N GLY A 289 -13.40 -56.45 -42.76
CA GLY A 289 -12.98 -56.24 -44.14
C GLY A 289 -13.58 -55.00 -44.81
N SER A 290 -14.33 -54.16 -44.08
CA SER A 290 -14.83 -52.89 -44.60
C SER A 290 -13.71 -51.86 -44.81
N GLY A 291 -13.90 -50.93 -45.76
CA GLY A 291 -12.97 -49.81 -45.96
C GLY A 291 -12.86 -48.87 -44.75
N SER A 292 -13.86 -48.86 -43.88
CA SER A 292 -13.82 -48.15 -42.61
C SER A 292 -12.92 -48.86 -41.58
N GLU A 293 -12.94 -50.20 -41.53
CA GLU A 293 -12.02 -50.98 -40.67
C GLU A 293 -10.56 -50.75 -41.07
N THR A 294 -10.24 -50.75 -42.37
CA THR A 294 -8.87 -50.49 -42.84
C THR A 294 -8.41 -49.06 -42.54
N ALA A 295 -9.29 -48.07 -42.66
CA ALA A 295 -8.99 -46.68 -42.29
C ALA A 295 -8.70 -46.54 -40.78
N PHE A 296 -9.52 -47.15 -39.92
CA PHE A 296 -9.27 -47.12 -38.47
C PHE A 296 -8.05 -47.96 -38.04
N LEU A 297 -7.69 -49.01 -38.79
CA LEU A 297 -6.43 -49.72 -38.60
C LEU A 297 -5.22 -48.86 -38.99
N GLY A 298 -5.30 -48.08 -40.08
CA GLY A 298 -4.29 -47.08 -40.45
C GLY A 298 -4.15 -45.98 -39.39
N LEU A 299 -5.26 -45.51 -38.84
CA LEU A 299 -5.28 -44.60 -37.69
C LEU A 299 -4.58 -45.22 -36.47
N ALA A 300 -4.89 -46.46 -36.12
CA ALA A 300 -4.27 -47.16 -34.99
C ALA A 300 -2.76 -47.42 -35.18
N ARG A 301 -2.29 -47.53 -36.42
CA ARG A 301 -0.86 -47.60 -36.79
C ARG A 301 -0.17 -46.25 -36.80
N ASN A 302 -0.89 -45.16 -36.47
CA ASN A 302 -0.37 -43.80 -36.46
C ASN A 302 0.01 -43.29 -37.87
N GLU A 303 -0.65 -43.77 -38.93
CA GLU A 303 -0.33 -43.42 -40.32
C GLU A 303 -1.03 -42.11 -40.76
N ASP A 304 -2.32 -41.97 -40.43
CA ASP A 304 -3.14 -40.81 -40.81
C ASP A 304 -3.00 -39.63 -39.86
N VAL A 305 -3.36 -39.83 -38.58
CA VAL A 305 -3.25 -38.82 -37.53
C VAL A 305 -2.09 -39.17 -36.63
N LYS A 306 -0.98 -38.45 -36.79
CA LYS A 306 0.25 -38.72 -36.05
C LYS A 306 0.20 -38.09 -34.66
N PHE A 307 0.26 -38.93 -33.64
CA PHE A 307 0.52 -38.54 -32.26
C PHE A 307 1.84 -39.14 -31.79
N SER A 308 2.64 -38.38 -31.05
CA SER A 308 3.93 -38.84 -30.53
C SER A 308 3.75 -39.95 -29.49
N LEU A 309 2.68 -39.91 -28.70
CA LEU A 309 2.32 -40.99 -27.77
C LEU A 309 1.60 -42.15 -28.48
N GLY A 310 1.24 -42.02 -29.76
CA GLY A 310 0.59 -43.03 -30.59
C GLY A 310 -0.91 -43.24 -30.30
N TRP A 311 -1.42 -44.39 -30.75
CA TRP A 311 -2.81 -44.80 -30.58
C TRP A 311 -2.94 -46.07 -29.76
N HIS A 312 -4.12 -46.24 -29.14
CA HIS A 312 -4.50 -47.41 -28.37
C HIS A 312 -5.92 -47.84 -28.70
N VAL A 313 -6.16 -49.14 -28.85
CA VAL A 313 -7.48 -49.68 -29.20
C VAL A 313 -8.09 -50.40 -28.01
N LEU A 314 -9.34 -50.05 -27.67
CA LEU A 314 -10.06 -50.59 -26.51
C LEU A 314 -11.43 -51.12 -26.93
N LYS A 315 -11.76 -52.35 -26.51
CA LYS A 315 -13.12 -52.88 -26.65
C LYS A 315 -13.94 -52.52 -25.41
N ASN A 316 -15.06 -51.85 -25.63
CA ASN A 316 -16.00 -51.51 -24.56
C ASN A 316 -17.08 -52.61 -24.42
N ARG A 317 -17.73 -52.67 -23.25
CA ARG A 317 -18.87 -53.59 -23.01
C ARG A 317 -20.03 -53.26 -23.95
N LYS A 318 -20.64 -54.29 -24.55
CA LYS A 318 -21.91 -54.16 -25.28
C LYS A 318 -23.07 -53.90 -24.32
N TYR A 319 -24.24 -53.56 -24.87
CA TYR A 319 -25.47 -53.38 -24.08
C TYR A 319 -25.84 -54.67 -23.33
N ASP A 320 -25.63 -55.82 -23.96
CA ASP A 320 -25.97 -57.15 -23.41
C ASP A 320 -24.88 -57.70 -22.47
N GLU A 321 -23.72 -57.04 -22.38
CA GLU A 321 -22.58 -57.41 -21.53
C GLU A 321 -22.48 -56.50 -20.28
N ARG A 322 -23.59 -55.85 -19.89
CA ARG A 322 -23.63 -54.88 -18.78
C ARG A 322 -23.32 -55.52 -17.42
N ASP A 323 -23.80 -56.74 -17.21
CA ASP A 323 -23.67 -57.47 -15.94
C ASP A 323 -22.41 -58.35 -15.89
N TYR A 324 -21.56 -58.32 -16.92
CA TYR A 324 -20.33 -59.11 -16.95
C TYR A 324 -19.36 -58.64 -15.86
N SER A 325 -18.80 -59.58 -15.11
CA SER A 325 -17.70 -59.33 -14.19
C SER A 325 -16.46 -58.75 -14.93
N LEU A 326 -15.53 -58.18 -14.17
CA LEU A 326 -14.28 -57.64 -14.75
C LEU A 326 -13.46 -58.73 -15.47
N GLN A 327 -13.49 -59.97 -14.97
CA GLN A 327 -12.80 -61.11 -15.57
C GLN A 327 -13.45 -61.57 -16.88
N GLU A 328 -14.79 -61.64 -16.91
CA GLU A 328 -15.53 -61.98 -18.13
C GLU A 328 -15.37 -60.91 -19.21
N ARG A 329 -15.34 -59.63 -18.82
CA ARG A 329 -15.01 -58.52 -19.72
C ARG A 329 -13.63 -58.71 -20.35
N LYS A 330 -12.61 -59.00 -19.54
CA LYS A 330 -11.23 -59.21 -20.01
C LYS A 330 -11.16 -60.38 -20.99
N ALA A 331 -11.78 -61.52 -20.66
CA ALA A 331 -11.84 -62.67 -21.55
C ALA A 331 -12.52 -62.35 -22.89
N ALA A 332 -13.61 -61.58 -22.87
CA ALA A 332 -14.32 -61.13 -24.07
C ALA A 332 -13.52 -60.12 -24.91
N GLU A 333 -12.68 -59.31 -24.27
CA GLU A 333 -11.76 -58.38 -24.94
C GLU A 333 -10.60 -59.12 -25.59
N ASP A 334 -9.94 -60.02 -24.85
CA ASP A 334 -8.84 -60.85 -25.34
C ASP A 334 -9.29 -61.73 -26.51
N ASN A 335 -10.48 -62.33 -26.42
CA ASN A 335 -11.02 -63.15 -27.50
C ASN A 335 -11.26 -62.31 -28.77
N PHE A 336 -11.84 -61.12 -28.64
CA PHE A 336 -12.06 -60.23 -29.78
C PHE A 336 -10.74 -59.82 -30.46
N PHE A 337 -9.75 -59.41 -29.68
CA PHE A 337 -8.45 -59.01 -30.23
C PHE A 337 -7.66 -60.17 -30.80
N ARG A 338 -7.92 -61.42 -30.38
CA ARG A 338 -7.32 -62.61 -31.01
C ARG A 338 -7.96 -62.94 -32.36
N THR A 339 -9.28 -62.84 -32.46
CA THR A 339 -10.04 -63.27 -33.66
C THR A 339 -10.19 -62.18 -34.73
N SER A 340 -9.97 -60.91 -34.41
CA SER A 340 -10.18 -59.79 -35.33
C SER A 340 -8.89 -59.32 -36.03
N ASN A 341 -9.04 -58.52 -37.10
CA ASN A 341 -7.94 -57.93 -37.86
C ASN A 341 -7.06 -56.95 -37.04
N TRP A 342 -7.56 -56.55 -35.86
CA TRP A 342 -6.84 -55.76 -34.85
C TRP A 342 -5.67 -56.53 -34.20
N ASN A 343 -5.55 -57.85 -34.44
CA ASN A 343 -4.40 -58.63 -34.02
C ASN A 343 -3.08 -58.27 -34.72
N THR A 344 -3.15 -57.52 -35.81
CA THR A 344 -1.98 -57.00 -36.52
C THR A 344 -1.28 -55.85 -35.77
N LEU A 345 -1.93 -55.28 -34.75
CA LEU A 345 -1.35 -54.26 -33.90
C LEU A 345 -0.50 -54.87 -32.78
N PRO A 346 0.56 -54.17 -32.31
CA PRO A 346 1.34 -54.62 -31.17
C PRO A 346 0.50 -54.81 -29.91
N ASP A 347 0.86 -55.81 -29.09
CA ASP A 347 0.14 -56.15 -27.85
C ASP A 347 0.06 -54.98 -26.84
N HIS A 348 1.07 -54.10 -26.82
CA HIS A 348 1.09 -52.92 -25.94
C HIS A 348 0.15 -51.79 -26.39
N CYS A 349 -0.45 -51.88 -27.59
CA CYS A 349 -1.37 -50.89 -28.16
C CYS A 349 -2.85 -51.33 -28.14
N ARG A 350 -3.16 -52.50 -27.54
CA ARG A 350 -4.51 -53.07 -27.54
C ARG A 350 -4.90 -53.62 -26.17
N GLY A 351 -6.16 -53.46 -25.81
CA GLY A 351 -6.73 -54.00 -24.57
C GLY A 351 -6.50 -53.14 -23.33
N ILE A 352 -7.29 -53.39 -22.28
CA ILE A 352 -7.32 -52.53 -21.09
C ILE A 352 -6.06 -52.61 -20.22
N ASP A 353 -5.48 -53.79 -20.03
CA ASP A 353 -4.33 -53.96 -19.14
C ASP A 353 -3.08 -53.29 -19.70
N ALA A 354 -2.86 -53.41 -21.01
CA ALA A 354 -1.82 -52.68 -21.72
C ALA A 354 -2.01 -51.16 -21.62
N LEU A 355 -3.26 -50.67 -21.72
CA LEU A 355 -3.57 -49.25 -21.57
C LEU A 355 -3.21 -48.75 -20.16
N ARG A 356 -3.58 -49.49 -19.11
CA ARG A 356 -3.27 -49.11 -17.71
C ARG A 356 -1.76 -49.02 -17.48
N SER A 357 -1.01 -50.04 -17.93
CA SER A 357 0.45 -50.04 -17.82
C SER A 357 1.09 -48.89 -18.60
N ARG A 358 0.61 -48.63 -19.81
CA ARG A 358 1.10 -47.54 -20.67
C ARG A 358 0.82 -46.17 -20.06
N LEU A 359 -0.40 -45.93 -19.57
CA LEU A 359 -0.76 -44.66 -18.92
C LEU A 359 0.05 -44.41 -17.65
N SER A 360 0.30 -45.44 -16.85
CA SER A 360 1.16 -45.34 -15.66
C SER A 360 2.59 -44.92 -16.01
N HIS A 361 3.17 -45.53 -17.05
CA HIS A 361 4.52 -45.21 -17.50
C HIS A 361 4.59 -43.79 -18.12
N LEU A 362 3.61 -43.44 -18.95
CA LEU A 362 3.53 -42.11 -19.58
C LEU A 362 3.39 -41.00 -18.54
N LEU A 363 2.53 -41.18 -17.53
CA LEU A 363 2.39 -40.21 -16.47
C LEU A 363 3.69 -40.08 -15.67
N PHE A 364 4.37 -41.19 -15.37
CA PHE A 364 5.64 -41.14 -14.65
C PHE A 364 6.74 -40.39 -15.39
N GLU A 365 7.01 -40.73 -16.66
CA GLU A 365 8.05 -40.04 -17.43
C GLU A 365 7.70 -38.55 -17.61
N HIS A 366 6.44 -38.24 -17.88
CA HIS A 366 5.98 -36.86 -17.98
C HIS A 366 6.15 -36.08 -16.67
N VAL A 367 5.79 -36.68 -15.53
CA VAL A 367 6.00 -36.05 -14.22
C VAL A 367 7.50 -35.86 -13.97
N LYS A 368 8.33 -36.86 -14.25
CA LYS A 368 9.79 -36.81 -14.05
C LYS A 368 10.46 -35.71 -14.88
N GLU A 369 10.02 -35.50 -16.13
CA GLU A 369 10.50 -34.41 -16.99
C GLU A 369 10.03 -33.03 -16.53
N GLU A 370 8.80 -32.93 -16.02
CA GLU A 370 8.21 -31.67 -15.58
C GLU A 370 8.57 -31.27 -14.14
N LEU A 371 8.97 -32.22 -13.28
CA LEU A 371 9.27 -31.98 -11.87
C LEU A 371 10.38 -30.92 -11.64
N PRO A 372 11.52 -30.95 -12.36
CA PRO A 372 12.53 -29.89 -12.24
C PRO A 372 12.01 -28.51 -12.67
N LYS A 373 11.14 -28.46 -13.69
CA LYS A 373 10.53 -27.22 -14.17
C LYS A 373 9.54 -26.66 -13.15
N LEU A 374 8.72 -27.52 -12.54
CA LEU A 374 7.81 -27.16 -11.46
C LEU A 374 8.55 -26.58 -10.25
N ARG A 375 9.71 -27.15 -9.90
CA ARG A 375 10.55 -26.59 -8.83
C ARG A 375 11.03 -25.18 -9.18
N GLY A 376 11.52 -24.98 -10.42
CA GLY A 376 11.94 -23.66 -10.88
C GLY A 376 10.81 -22.63 -10.86
N ASP A 377 9.63 -23.00 -11.33
CA ASP A 377 8.44 -22.13 -11.29
C ASP A 377 8.04 -21.80 -9.85
N LEU A 378 8.12 -22.76 -8.93
CA LEU A 378 7.83 -22.56 -7.51
C LEU A 378 8.82 -21.58 -6.88
N GLU A 379 10.12 -21.77 -7.12
CA GLU A 379 11.18 -20.90 -6.61
C GLU A 379 11.03 -19.47 -7.15
N ASN A 380 10.76 -19.32 -8.44
CA ASN A 380 10.50 -18.03 -9.06
C ASN A 380 9.25 -17.36 -8.47
N ALA A 381 8.15 -18.09 -8.34
CA ALA A 381 6.92 -17.58 -7.75
C ALA A 381 7.10 -17.17 -6.28
N LEU A 382 7.94 -17.90 -5.52
CA LEU A 382 8.28 -17.57 -4.15
C LEU A 382 9.12 -16.29 -4.07
N LEU A 383 10.15 -16.17 -4.92
CA LEU A 383 10.97 -14.96 -4.99
C LEU A 383 10.15 -13.72 -5.35
N THR A 384 9.29 -13.81 -6.36
CA THR A 384 8.38 -12.71 -6.73
C THR A 384 7.44 -12.35 -5.58
N ALA A 385 6.83 -13.33 -4.91
CA ALA A 385 5.93 -13.05 -3.79
C ALA A 385 6.65 -12.40 -2.59
N ILE A 386 7.88 -12.81 -2.30
CA ILE A 386 8.73 -12.20 -1.26
C ILE A 386 9.09 -10.76 -1.66
N GLN A 387 9.47 -10.53 -2.91
CA GLN A 387 9.80 -9.20 -3.42
C GLN A 387 8.59 -8.26 -3.37
N ASP A 388 7.43 -8.72 -3.80
CA ASP A 388 6.17 -7.98 -3.69
C ASP A 388 5.83 -7.64 -2.24
N LEU A 389 6.06 -8.58 -1.31
CA LEU A 389 5.87 -8.34 0.13
C LEU A 389 6.87 -7.31 0.68
N HIS A 390 8.11 -7.31 0.20
CA HIS A 390 9.14 -6.35 0.60
C HIS A 390 8.80 -4.94 0.10
N ILE A 391 8.25 -4.80 -1.10
CA ILE A 391 7.79 -3.51 -1.64
C ILE A 391 6.67 -2.89 -0.79
N LEU A 392 5.84 -3.73 -0.15
CA LEU A 392 4.81 -3.26 0.80
C LEU A 392 5.39 -2.72 2.12
N GLY A 393 6.69 -2.92 2.38
CA GLY A 393 7.37 -2.47 3.60
C GLY A 393 6.92 -3.21 4.86
N ASP A 394 7.25 -2.65 6.02
CA ASP A 394 6.96 -3.26 7.32
C ASP A 394 5.46 -3.38 7.60
N PRO A 395 5.01 -4.49 8.22
CA PRO A 395 3.60 -4.68 8.56
C PRO A 395 3.15 -3.64 9.59
N ARG A 396 2.02 -2.98 9.34
CA ARG A 396 1.35 -2.07 10.30
C ARG A 396 -0.08 -2.54 10.57
N SER A 397 -0.23 -3.84 10.79
CA SER A 397 -1.53 -4.53 10.80
C SER A 397 -2.11 -4.69 12.21
N VAL A 398 -1.23 -4.71 13.21
CA VAL A 398 -1.50 -4.84 14.64
C VAL A 398 -1.03 -3.59 15.38
N LEU A 399 -1.69 -3.24 16.48
CA LEU A 399 -1.39 -2.07 17.30
C LEU A 399 0.10 -1.98 17.71
N SER A 400 0.70 -3.09 18.13
CA SER A 400 2.12 -3.14 18.53
C SER A 400 3.06 -2.79 17.38
N GLU A 401 2.75 -3.27 16.17
CA GLU A 401 3.51 -2.96 14.96
C GLU A 401 3.37 -1.48 14.59
N CYS A 402 2.14 -0.94 14.66
CA CYS A 402 1.87 0.48 14.44
C CYS A 402 2.67 1.38 15.40
N LYS A 403 2.71 1.03 16.70
CA LYS A 403 3.49 1.77 17.71
C LYS A 403 4.98 1.72 17.44
N ALA A 404 5.52 0.54 17.13
CA ALA A 404 6.95 0.38 16.81
C ALA A 404 7.33 1.19 15.57
N TYR A 405 6.52 1.10 14.51
CA TYR A 405 6.71 1.85 13.27
C TYR A 405 6.67 3.37 13.50
N LEU A 406 5.66 3.89 14.19
CA LEU A 406 5.58 5.31 14.51
C LEU A 406 6.74 5.78 15.39
N SER A 407 7.21 4.94 16.31
CA SER A 407 8.34 5.27 17.18
C SER A 407 9.62 5.43 16.37
N GLN A 408 9.92 4.47 15.48
CA GLN A 408 11.08 4.53 14.60
C GLN A 408 11.00 5.73 13.64
N LEU A 409 9.83 5.95 13.03
CA LEU A 409 9.58 7.09 12.15
C LEU A 409 9.77 8.43 12.88
N SER A 410 9.23 8.55 14.09
CA SER A 410 9.37 9.76 14.91
C SER A 410 10.80 10.02 15.34
N LEU A 411 11.62 8.98 15.53
CA LEU A 411 13.03 9.14 15.87
C LEU A 411 13.82 9.73 14.69
N ASP A 412 13.64 9.17 13.48
CA ASP A 412 14.32 9.67 12.28
C ASP A 412 13.86 11.10 11.93
N TYR A 413 12.55 11.36 12.03
CA TYR A 413 11.99 12.71 11.88
C TYR A 413 12.60 13.68 12.89
N PHE A 414 12.61 13.31 14.18
CA PHE A 414 13.14 14.15 15.25
C PHE A 414 14.60 14.51 15.02
N GLN A 415 15.43 13.53 14.67
CA GLN A 415 16.86 13.74 14.41
C GLN A 415 17.08 14.67 13.23
N THR A 416 16.38 14.44 12.11
CA THR A 416 16.50 15.26 10.90
C THR A 416 15.99 16.69 11.14
N CYS A 417 14.85 16.85 11.81
CA CYS A 417 14.28 18.15 12.16
C CYS A 417 15.22 18.93 13.08
N LYS A 418 15.74 18.28 14.11
CA LYS A 418 16.71 18.89 15.03
C LYS A 418 17.98 19.33 14.30
N ALA A 419 18.52 18.48 13.43
CA ALA A 419 19.70 18.82 12.62
C ALA A 419 19.45 20.06 11.74
N ALA A 420 18.29 20.13 11.08
CA ALA A 420 17.90 21.27 10.24
C ALA A 420 17.70 22.57 11.03
N VAL A 421 17.11 22.47 12.22
CA VAL A 421 16.84 23.60 13.13
C VAL A 421 18.11 24.04 13.86
N ASP A 422 19.04 23.16 14.22
CA ASP A 422 20.29 23.53 14.87
C ASP A 422 21.36 23.99 13.86
N GLY A 423 21.18 23.66 12.58
CA GLY A 423 22.12 24.02 11.50
C GLY A 423 23.20 22.98 11.23
N HIS A 424 23.01 21.74 11.70
CA HIS A 424 23.91 20.61 11.44
C HIS A 424 23.51 19.92 10.12
N TYR A 425 24.08 20.36 9.00
CA TYR A 425 23.68 19.90 7.67
C TYR A 425 24.47 18.68 7.18
N GLU A 426 24.48 17.62 7.98
CA GLU A 426 25.16 16.35 7.69
C GLU A 426 24.17 15.31 7.12
N GLY A 427 24.63 14.49 6.18
CA GLY A 427 23.86 13.37 5.61
C GLY A 427 23.10 13.71 4.32
N GLU A 428 22.59 12.66 3.66
CA GLU A 428 21.99 12.72 2.31
C GLU A 428 20.81 13.69 2.20
N TYR A 429 20.06 13.89 3.29
CA TYR A 429 18.91 14.78 3.32
C TYR A 429 19.26 16.23 2.92
N PHE A 430 20.45 16.72 3.30
CA PHE A 430 20.90 18.09 3.02
C PHE A 430 21.82 18.20 1.80
N VAL A 431 22.22 17.07 1.20
CA VAL A 431 23.08 17.01 0.01
C VAL A 431 22.20 17.21 -1.23
N SER A 432 21.91 18.47 -1.53
CA SER A 432 21.20 18.85 -2.76
C SER A 432 21.59 20.27 -3.18
N ASN A 433 22.05 20.41 -4.44
CA ASN A 433 22.21 21.66 -5.21
C ASN A 433 22.75 22.87 -4.43
N THR A 434 23.94 22.76 -3.83
CA THR A 434 24.65 23.89 -3.19
C THR A 434 25.04 25.02 -4.16
N GLY A 435 24.88 24.83 -5.47
CA GLY A 435 25.18 25.82 -6.51
C GLY A 435 23.98 26.68 -6.95
N GLU A 436 22.76 26.42 -6.47
CA GLU A 436 21.59 27.24 -6.80
C GLU A 436 21.54 28.52 -5.96
N ALA A 437 20.95 29.58 -6.54
CA ALA A 437 20.74 30.83 -5.82
C ALA A 437 19.81 30.62 -4.62
N PHE A 438 20.08 31.32 -3.51
CA PHE A 438 19.25 31.23 -2.31
C PHE A 438 17.83 31.73 -2.60
N ASP A 439 16.88 30.80 -2.71
CA ASP A 439 15.46 31.10 -2.94
C ASP A 439 14.60 30.44 -1.87
N LEU A 440 13.78 31.26 -1.20
CA LEU A 440 12.80 30.82 -0.19
C LEU A 440 11.64 30.01 -0.79
N SER A 441 11.53 29.98 -2.12
CA SER A 441 10.58 29.10 -2.81
C SER A 441 11.10 27.66 -2.96
N SER A 442 12.42 27.47 -2.99
CA SER A 442 13.04 26.18 -3.29
C SER A 442 13.00 25.20 -2.10
N PRO A 443 12.58 23.93 -2.30
CA PRO A 443 12.60 22.91 -1.25
C PRO A 443 13.99 22.68 -0.64
N SER A 444 15.06 22.72 -1.45
CA SER A 444 16.44 22.49 -0.99
C SER A 444 16.90 23.55 0.02
N THR A 445 16.52 24.80 -0.20
CA THR A 445 16.75 25.90 0.75
C THR A 445 15.95 25.68 2.03
N ILE A 446 14.68 25.28 1.91
CA ILE A 446 13.76 25.11 3.05
C ILE A 446 14.22 23.98 3.97
N ARG A 447 14.81 22.91 3.43
CA ARG A 447 15.44 21.84 4.23
C ARG A 447 16.48 22.40 5.22
N ARG A 448 17.12 23.53 4.90
CA ARG A 448 18.09 24.21 5.76
C ARG A 448 17.42 25.28 6.62
N MET A 449 16.47 24.86 7.45
CA MET A 449 15.58 25.76 8.20
C MET A 449 16.33 26.81 9.03
N ARG A 450 17.45 26.47 9.68
CA ARG A 450 18.27 27.46 10.41
C ARG A 450 18.78 28.59 9.52
N ALA A 451 19.23 28.28 8.30
CA ALA A 451 19.71 29.29 7.35
C ALA A 451 18.55 30.19 6.86
N VAL A 452 17.37 29.59 6.63
CA VAL A 452 16.14 30.32 6.29
C VAL A 452 15.78 31.32 7.39
N VAL A 453 15.72 30.89 8.64
CA VAL A 453 15.40 31.76 9.78
C VAL A 453 16.43 32.90 9.90
N GLN A 454 17.73 32.60 9.80
CA GLN A 454 18.77 33.64 9.85
C GLN A 454 18.64 34.66 8.72
N TYR A 455 18.35 34.21 7.50
CA TYR A 455 18.08 35.11 6.37
C TYR A 455 16.86 36.00 6.65
N MET A 456 15.77 35.42 7.15
CA MET A 456 14.55 36.17 7.47
C MET A 456 14.75 37.16 8.62
N ASN A 457 15.54 36.80 9.64
CA ASN A 457 15.91 37.71 10.73
C ASN A 457 16.69 38.92 10.20
N ALA A 458 17.63 38.70 9.27
CA ALA A 458 18.38 39.77 8.64
C ALA A 458 17.47 40.69 7.79
N GLN A 459 16.56 40.12 7.00
CA GLN A 459 15.58 40.88 6.23
C GLN A 459 14.63 41.69 7.12
N PHE A 460 14.19 41.12 8.24
CA PHE A 460 13.35 41.83 9.21
C PHE A 460 14.09 42.99 9.86
N ALA A 461 15.34 42.77 10.30
CA ALA A 461 16.15 43.82 10.88
C ALA A 461 16.35 44.99 9.91
N GLU A 462 16.59 44.70 8.62
CA GLU A 462 16.74 45.73 7.60
C GLU A 462 15.41 46.43 7.28
N ASN A 463 14.31 45.69 7.19
CA ASN A 463 12.98 46.25 6.99
C ASN A 463 12.58 47.19 8.15
N MET A 464 12.91 46.83 9.39
CA MET A 464 12.69 47.67 10.56
C MET A 464 13.54 48.95 10.54
N ARG A 465 14.76 48.91 9.99
CA ARG A 465 15.58 50.13 9.82
C ARG A 465 14.99 51.10 8.81
N ILE A 466 14.47 50.58 7.69
CA ILE A 466 13.97 51.40 6.59
C ILE A 466 12.53 51.87 6.85
N ASN A 467 11.65 50.95 7.23
CA ASN A 467 10.20 51.15 7.30
C ASN A 467 9.64 51.18 8.72
N GLY A 468 10.47 50.90 9.74
CA GLY A 468 10.02 50.90 11.14
C GLY A 468 9.61 52.28 11.64
N GLN A 469 10.23 53.35 11.10
CA GLN A 469 9.90 54.72 11.47
C GLN A 469 8.71 55.23 10.66
N LYS A 470 7.80 55.94 11.32
CA LYS A 470 6.69 56.62 10.64
C LYS A 470 7.18 57.82 9.83
N TYR A 471 8.07 58.62 10.43
CA TYR A 471 8.66 59.80 9.81
C TYR A 471 10.17 59.65 9.66
N GLN A 472 10.69 59.75 8.43
CA GLN A 472 12.12 59.84 8.19
C GLN A 472 12.54 61.30 8.20
N VAL A 473 13.17 61.74 9.29
CA VAL A 473 13.52 63.15 9.50
C VAL A 473 14.91 63.43 8.94
N ASP A 474 14.98 64.28 7.91
CA ASP A 474 16.25 64.84 7.43
C ASP A 474 16.54 66.18 8.12
N MET A 475 17.46 66.14 9.10
CA MET A 475 17.88 67.31 9.87
C MET A 475 19.05 68.08 9.21
N SER A 476 19.56 67.63 8.05
CA SER A 476 20.81 68.15 7.49
C SER A 476 20.68 69.48 6.74
N GLY A 477 19.47 69.90 6.35
CA GLY A 477 19.21 71.22 5.74
C GLY A 477 19.90 71.47 4.38
N GLN A 478 20.78 70.57 3.94
CA GLN A 478 21.22 70.47 2.56
C GLN A 478 20.26 69.50 1.87
N ALA A 479 19.81 69.84 0.66
CA ALA A 479 19.24 68.85 -0.23
C ALA A 479 20.35 67.85 -0.59
N SER A 480 20.63 66.90 0.30
CA SER A 480 21.51 65.80 -0.01
C SER A 480 20.78 64.94 -1.03
N ALA A 481 21.36 64.84 -2.22
CA ALA A 481 21.06 63.77 -3.14
C ALA A 481 20.98 62.43 -2.35
N PRO A 482 20.07 61.52 -2.74
CA PRO A 482 19.83 60.29 -2.00
C PRO A 482 21.16 59.59 -1.71
N PRO A 483 21.31 58.96 -0.53
CA PRO A 483 22.57 58.36 -0.13
C PRO A 483 23.04 57.43 -1.25
N GLN A 484 24.23 57.69 -1.78
CA GLN A 484 24.92 56.71 -2.60
C GLN A 484 25.28 55.54 -1.68
N VAL A 485 24.33 54.62 -1.54
CA VAL A 485 24.61 53.27 -1.08
C VAL A 485 25.59 52.71 -2.09
N THR A 486 26.82 52.49 -1.65
CA THR A 486 27.83 51.75 -2.38
C THR A 486 27.20 50.45 -2.88
N ASN A 487 27.05 50.37 -4.21
CA ASN A 487 26.50 49.24 -4.91
C ASN A 487 27.40 48.02 -4.69
N VAL A 488 27.00 47.14 -3.78
CA VAL A 488 27.27 45.72 -3.91
C VAL A 488 25.95 45.01 -3.65
N SER A 489 25.43 44.33 -4.69
CA SER A 489 24.23 43.45 -4.70
C SER A 489 22.89 44.08 -5.12
N THR A 490 22.87 44.79 -6.26
CA THR A 490 21.67 45.33 -6.93
C THR A 490 21.08 44.38 -7.99
N SER A 491 20.80 43.11 -7.66
CA SER A 491 20.13 42.19 -8.61
C SER A 491 18.99 41.33 -8.05
N LEU A 492 18.61 41.44 -6.78
CA LEU A 492 17.48 40.65 -6.21
C LEU A 492 16.31 41.49 -5.66
N ARG A 493 16.32 42.82 -5.84
CA ARG A 493 15.37 43.76 -5.21
C ARG A 493 13.97 43.86 -5.84
N LYS A 494 13.57 42.96 -6.74
CA LYS A 494 12.24 43.00 -7.36
C LYS A 494 11.57 41.63 -7.43
N ARG A 495 10.98 41.21 -6.31
CA ARG A 495 9.70 40.50 -6.32
C ARG A 495 9.16 40.40 -4.90
N SER A 496 7.90 40.80 -4.74
CA SER A 496 7.03 40.49 -3.60
C SER A 496 7.36 41.20 -2.27
N LEU A 497 7.00 42.48 -2.17
CA LEU A 497 6.41 43.03 -0.94
C LEU A 497 5.26 43.95 -1.36
N SER A 498 4.05 43.51 -1.04
CA SER A 498 2.78 44.21 -1.25
C SER A 498 2.77 45.57 -0.55
N LYS A 499 1.92 46.48 -1.06
CA LYS A 499 1.56 47.77 -0.48
C LYS A 499 1.44 47.72 1.06
N SER A 500 2.44 48.16 1.79
CA SER A 500 2.25 48.53 3.20
C SER A 500 3.29 49.56 3.65
N THR A 501 2.76 50.71 4.07
CA THR A 501 3.36 51.64 5.02
C THR A 501 4.73 52.20 4.65
N SER A 502 4.78 52.99 3.57
CA SER A 502 5.96 53.82 3.28
C SER A 502 6.15 54.88 4.36
N SER A 503 7.34 54.91 4.97
CA SER A 503 7.77 56.01 5.84
C SER A 503 7.61 57.35 5.10
N GLN A 504 7.07 58.37 5.78
CA GLN A 504 6.94 59.71 5.22
C GLN A 504 8.23 60.49 5.49
N THR A 505 8.88 61.02 4.46
CA THR A 505 10.06 61.86 4.64
C THR A 505 9.63 63.25 5.10
N LEU A 506 10.13 63.70 6.24
CA LEU A 506 9.91 65.06 6.76
C LEU A 506 11.19 65.86 6.64
N GLY A 507 11.09 67.05 6.04
CA GLY A 507 12.16 68.04 6.14
C GLY A 507 12.26 68.62 7.56
N ARG A 508 13.39 69.24 7.89
CA ARG A 508 13.63 69.85 9.23
C ARG A 508 12.47 70.73 9.71
N ALA A 509 11.96 71.64 8.86
CA ALA A 509 10.86 72.55 9.23
C ALA A 509 9.55 71.80 9.51
N GLU A 510 9.26 70.74 8.75
CA GLU A 510 8.05 69.93 8.91
C GLU A 510 8.12 69.05 10.16
N ALA A 511 9.31 68.54 10.50
CA ALA A 511 9.57 67.80 11.72
C ALA A 511 9.42 68.69 12.96
N VAL A 512 9.96 69.91 12.94
CA VAL A 512 9.74 70.90 14.00
C VAL A 512 8.26 71.26 14.12
N ALA A 513 7.55 71.42 13.00
CA ALA A 513 6.11 71.64 13.01
C ALA A 513 5.32 70.45 13.59
N TRP A 514 5.76 69.22 13.33
CA TRP A 514 5.21 68.01 13.95
C TRP A 514 5.41 68.02 15.47
N ALA A 515 6.64 68.25 15.93
CA ALA A 515 6.92 68.37 17.37
C ALA A 515 6.14 69.51 18.02
N SER A 516 6.03 70.66 17.37
CA SER A 516 5.25 71.82 17.84
C SER A 516 3.77 71.50 17.99
N ARG A 517 3.15 70.80 17.03
CA ARG A 517 1.74 70.37 17.13
C ARG A 517 1.51 69.44 18.32
N VAL A 518 2.45 68.53 18.60
CA VAL A 518 2.35 67.62 19.75
C VAL A 518 2.63 68.37 21.06
N LEU A 519 3.61 69.28 21.07
CA LEU A 519 3.92 70.14 22.22
C LEU A 519 2.70 70.94 22.67
N VAL A 520 1.98 71.58 21.74
CA VAL A 520 0.76 72.36 22.07
C VAL A 520 -0.31 71.48 22.75
N ARG A 521 -0.44 70.22 22.33
CA ARG A 521 -1.40 69.26 22.92
C ARG A 521 -0.98 68.70 24.26
N THR A 522 0.32 68.65 24.53
CA THR A 522 0.92 68.03 25.72
C THR A 522 1.41 69.06 26.73
N ARG A 523 1.15 70.34 26.48
CA ARG A 523 1.56 71.46 27.36
C ARG A 523 1.01 71.30 28.77
N GLY A 524 1.94 71.24 29.72
CA GLY A 524 1.64 71.26 31.15
C GLY A 524 1.69 72.68 31.74
N ARG A 525 2.15 72.78 32.99
CA ARG A 525 2.36 74.05 33.71
C ARG A 525 3.75 74.66 33.49
N GLU A 526 4.44 74.22 32.44
CA GLU A 526 5.81 74.65 32.14
C GLU A 526 5.85 76.05 31.57
N LEU A 527 6.98 76.73 31.79
CA LEU A 527 7.23 78.05 31.22
C LEU A 527 7.48 77.94 29.72
N VAL A 528 7.07 78.99 28.99
CA VAL A 528 7.29 79.10 27.55
C VAL A 528 8.79 79.05 27.26
N GLY A 529 9.19 78.18 26.33
CA GLY A 529 10.59 77.93 26.01
C GLY A 529 11.21 76.72 26.73
N ASN A 530 10.43 75.99 27.54
CA ASN A 530 10.75 74.64 27.99
C ASN A 530 9.73 73.63 27.42
N PHE A 531 10.09 72.34 27.44
CA PHE A 531 9.19 71.26 27.06
C PHE A 531 9.10 70.17 28.13
N ASN A 532 7.97 69.48 28.14
CA ASN A 532 7.68 68.43 29.10
C ASN A 532 8.46 67.18 28.68
N PRO A 533 9.26 66.56 29.56
CA PRO A 533 9.92 65.30 29.22
C PRO A 533 8.95 64.24 28.69
N LEU A 534 7.67 64.26 29.06
CA LEU A 534 6.62 63.38 28.54
C LEU A 534 6.34 63.55 27.04
N LEU A 535 6.62 64.73 26.45
CA LEU A 535 6.54 64.97 25.00
C LEU A 535 7.38 63.97 24.20
N VAL A 536 8.55 63.59 24.74
CA VAL A 536 9.44 62.60 24.11
C VAL A 536 8.75 61.24 23.99
N GLY A 537 7.93 60.85 24.98
CA GLY A 537 7.14 59.61 24.93
C GLY A 537 6.08 59.64 23.84
N GLU A 538 5.30 60.73 23.77
CA GLU A 538 4.25 60.90 22.75
C GLU A 538 4.79 60.90 21.32
N LEU A 539 5.89 61.63 21.09
CA LEU A 539 6.57 61.64 19.80
C LEU A 539 7.17 60.26 19.46
N PHE A 540 7.69 59.55 20.45
CA PHE A 540 8.22 58.20 20.27
C PHE A 540 7.12 57.20 19.88
N TRP A 541 5.96 57.23 20.54
CA TRP A 541 4.84 56.33 20.22
C TRP A 541 4.29 56.58 18.81
N ASP A 542 4.17 57.85 18.41
CA ASP A 542 3.76 58.18 17.04
C ASP A 542 4.81 57.71 16.01
N GLN A 543 6.10 57.80 16.36
CA GLN A 543 7.19 57.34 15.50
C GLN A 543 7.24 55.80 15.34
N CYS A 544 6.84 55.04 16.36
CA CYS A 544 6.89 53.57 16.38
C CYS A 544 5.59 52.88 15.93
N SER A 545 4.60 53.63 15.40
CA SER A 545 3.27 53.09 15.07
C SER A 545 3.29 51.89 14.13
N ASN A 546 4.34 51.75 13.31
CA ASN A 546 4.47 50.71 12.30
C ASN A 546 5.04 49.39 12.83
N TRP A 547 5.67 49.40 14.02
CA TRP A 547 6.43 48.26 14.54
C TRP A 547 5.58 47.00 14.68
N GLN A 548 4.36 47.14 15.21
CA GLN A 548 3.46 46.00 15.41
C GLN A 548 3.05 45.34 14.10
N ALA A 549 2.73 46.14 13.08
CA ALA A 549 2.31 45.63 11.77
C ALA A 549 3.45 44.90 11.07
N LEU A 550 4.65 45.48 11.07
CA LEU A 550 5.85 44.87 10.48
C LEU A 550 6.25 43.58 11.19
N ALA A 551 6.20 43.57 12.53
CA ALA A 551 6.48 42.37 13.31
C ALA A 551 5.46 41.26 13.01
N ARG A 552 4.16 41.56 12.93
CA ARG A 552 3.13 40.57 12.58
C ARG A 552 3.34 39.95 11.19
N GLN A 553 3.57 40.77 10.16
CA GLN A 553 3.84 40.27 8.80
C GLN A 553 5.08 39.37 8.75
N TYR A 554 6.11 39.72 9.53
CA TYR A 554 7.30 38.89 9.66
C TYR A 554 6.99 37.56 10.36
N LEU A 555 6.21 37.54 11.44
CA LEU A 555 5.79 36.30 12.11
C LEU A 555 4.95 35.40 11.20
N GLU A 556 4.01 35.97 10.43
CA GLU A 556 3.22 35.22 9.43
C GLU A 556 4.13 34.57 8.38
N SER A 557 5.16 35.29 7.94
CA SER A 557 6.14 34.76 7.00
C SER A 557 6.94 33.59 7.61
N VAL A 558 7.37 33.71 8.87
CA VAL A 558 8.13 32.66 9.56
C VAL A 558 7.26 31.42 9.79
N GLU A 559 5.99 31.59 10.17
CA GLU A 559 5.03 30.50 10.36
C GLU A 559 4.84 29.71 9.05
N SER A 560 4.63 30.43 7.94
CA SER A 560 4.47 29.83 6.62
C SER A 560 5.70 29.00 6.24
N MET A 561 6.92 29.49 6.54
CA MET A 561 8.15 28.75 6.29
C MET A 561 8.30 27.53 7.20
N CYS A 562 7.93 27.62 8.49
CA CYS A 562 7.91 26.46 9.39
C CYS A 562 6.95 25.38 8.86
N SER A 563 5.74 25.77 8.46
CA SER A 563 4.74 24.87 7.90
C SER A 563 5.25 24.17 6.64
N ARG A 564 5.82 24.93 5.69
CA ARG A 564 6.41 24.36 4.47
C ARG A 564 7.56 23.40 4.76
N PHE A 565 8.44 23.75 5.69
CA PHE A 565 9.55 22.89 6.11
C PHE A 565 9.07 21.55 6.68
N LEU A 566 8.13 21.57 7.63
CA LEU A 566 7.62 20.33 8.23
C LEU A 566 6.85 19.48 7.21
N ASN A 567 6.14 20.10 6.27
CA ASN A 567 5.48 19.36 5.19
C ASN A 567 6.50 18.65 4.28
N ILE A 568 7.57 19.33 3.86
CA ILE A 568 8.65 18.72 3.05
C ILE A 568 9.30 17.57 3.81
N LEU A 569 9.59 17.77 5.11
CA LEU A 569 10.19 16.72 5.94
C LEU A 569 9.28 15.50 6.09
N LEU A 570 7.96 15.71 6.24
CA LEU A 570 6.99 14.61 6.28
C LEU A 570 6.92 13.88 4.93
N GLU A 571 6.89 14.61 3.81
CA GLU A 571 6.84 14.01 2.47
C GLU A 571 8.09 13.20 2.12
N ASP A 572 9.27 13.64 2.57
CA ASP A 572 10.53 12.95 2.33
C ASP A 572 10.68 11.69 3.20
N LYS A 573 10.18 11.71 4.44
CA LYS A 573 10.39 10.63 5.43
C LYS A 573 9.22 9.66 5.57
N CYS A 574 8.01 10.08 5.23
CA CYS A 574 6.79 9.31 5.46
C CYS A 574 6.11 8.92 4.15
N PRO A 575 5.48 7.74 4.06
CA PRO A 575 4.64 7.40 2.93
C PRO A 575 3.36 8.26 2.90
N LYS A 576 2.84 8.49 1.69
CA LYS A 576 1.75 9.45 1.40
C LYS A 576 0.47 9.21 2.22
N ASP A 577 0.19 7.96 2.59
CA ASP A 577 -0.95 7.56 3.42
C ASP A 577 -0.87 8.15 4.84
N ILE A 578 0.33 8.27 5.39
CA ILE A 578 0.57 8.75 6.76
C ILE A 578 0.74 10.27 6.80
N VAL A 579 1.37 10.87 5.78
CA VAL A 579 1.66 12.33 5.73
C VAL A 579 0.42 13.15 6.04
N SER A 580 -0.69 12.89 5.34
CA SER A 580 -1.95 13.63 5.52
C SER A 580 -2.51 13.49 6.94
N ARG A 581 -2.43 12.28 7.52
CA ARG A 581 -2.98 11.99 8.85
C ARG A 581 -2.13 12.62 9.96
N LEU A 582 -0.81 12.52 9.88
CA LEU A 582 0.11 13.16 10.81
C LEU A 582 -0.01 14.69 10.76
N ARG A 583 -0.12 15.24 9.54
CA ARG A 583 -0.27 16.68 9.33
C ARG A 583 -1.49 17.23 10.06
N HIS A 584 -2.67 16.66 9.82
CA HIS A 584 -3.91 17.12 10.43
C HIS A 584 -4.02 16.80 11.92
N SER A 585 -3.46 15.66 12.36
CA SER A 585 -3.62 15.23 13.75
C SER A 585 -2.64 15.87 14.73
N LEU A 586 -1.43 16.25 14.29
CA LEU A 586 -0.35 16.67 15.19
C LEU A 586 0.32 17.98 14.77
N VAL A 587 0.60 18.17 13.48
CA VAL A 587 1.46 19.28 13.03
C VAL A 587 0.70 20.61 12.94
N GLU A 588 -0.49 20.64 12.34
CA GLU A 588 -1.27 21.88 12.13
C GLU A 588 -1.64 22.54 13.47
N ASP A 589 -2.20 21.78 14.41
CA ASP A 589 -2.60 22.30 15.73
C ASP A 589 -1.39 22.77 16.55
N ALA A 590 -0.26 22.05 16.48
CA ALA A 590 0.96 22.43 17.20
C ALA A 590 1.60 23.70 16.63
N LEU A 591 1.63 23.85 15.29
CA LEU A 591 2.13 25.07 14.66
C LEU A 591 1.25 26.28 14.99
N LYS A 592 -0.08 26.10 14.96
CA LYS A 592 -1.03 27.15 15.33
C LYS A 592 -0.84 27.60 16.79
N ALA A 593 -0.76 26.66 17.73
CA ALA A 593 -0.52 26.98 19.14
C ALA A 593 0.80 27.73 19.37
N ARG A 594 1.85 27.40 18.61
CA ARG A 594 3.14 28.10 18.63
C ARG A 594 3.03 29.52 18.08
N TYR A 595 2.30 29.70 16.97
CA TYR A 595 2.05 31.01 16.38
C TYR A 595 1.24 31.91 17.33
N ASP A 596 0.18 31.38 17.94
CA ASP A 596 -0.62 32.10 18.92
C ASP A 596 0.23 32.51 20.14
N SER A 597 1.06 31.60 20.65
CA SER A 597 2.01 31.91 21.74
C SER A 597 3.05 32.98 21.35
N ALA A 598 3.47 33.01 20.07
CA ALA A 598 4.37 34.04 19.56
C ALA A 598 3.67 35.41 19.46
N LEU A 599 2.41 35.44 19.03
CA LEU A 599 1.61 36.66 19.01
C LEU A 599 1.35 37.21 20.40
N GLU A 600 1.12 36.34 21.39
CA GLU A 600 0.99 36.74 22.80
C GLU A 600 2.30 37.36 23.33
N GLU A 601 3.45 36.73 23.08
CA GLU A 601 4.75 37.27 23.50
C GLU A 601 5.05 38.61 22.82
N LEU A 602 4.75 38.74 21.51
CA LEU A 602 4.83 40.02 20.81
C LEU A 602 3.89 41.06 21.45
N GLY A 603 2.69 40.65 21.86
CA GLY A 603 1.74 41.49 22.58
C GLY A 603 2.32 42.06 23.88
N ARG A 604 3.03 41.24 24.66
CA ARG A 604 3.71 41.68 25.89
C ARG A 604 4.82 42.69 25.61
N ILE A 605 5.66 42.43 24.61
CA ILE A 605 6.71 43.38 24.19
C ILE A 605 6.10 44.71 23.72
N MET A 606 4.96 44.65 23.01
CA MET A 606 4.24 45.85 22.59
C MET A 606 3.61 46.60 23.78
N GLU A 607 3.21 45.90 24.83
CA GLU A 607 2.71 46.50 26.07
C GLU A 607 3.83 47.21 26.84
N ASP A 608 5.02 46.60 26.91
CA ASP A 608 6.22 47.24 27.48
C ASP A 608 6.55 48.55 26.76
N ASN A 609 6.43 48.57 25.42
CA ASN A 609 6.67 49.75 24.58
C ASN A 609 5.63 50.89 24.76
N LYS A 610 4.48 50.64 25.40
CA LYS A 610 3.50 51.70 25.73
C LYS A 610 3.92 52.52 26.94
N SER A 611 4.84 52.02 27.76
CA SER A 611 5.39 52.78 28.89
C SER A 611 6.34 53.87 28.38
N TYR A 612 6.60 54.87 29.22
CA TYR A 612 7.57 55.90 28.89
C TYR A 612 8.94 55.26 28.60
N PRO A 613 9.66 55.64 27.52
CA PRO A 613 10.92 55.02 27.18
C PRO A 613 12.00 55.28 28.25
N ILE A 614 12.27 54.28 29.09
CA ILE A 614 13.37 54.34 30.06
C ILE A 614 14.64 53.86 29.36
N ASN A 615 15.71 54.65 29.46
CA ASN A 615 16.98 54.34 28.83
C ASN A 615 18.15 54.63 29.79
N TYR A 616 19.04 53.66 29.95
CA TYR A 616 20.29 53.78 30.72
C TYR A 616 21.54 53.71 29.82
N ASN A 617 21.36 53.68 28.50
CA ASN A 617 22.46 53.56 27.55
C ASN A 617 23.18 54.90 27.37
N HIS A 618 24.48 54.94 27.71
CA HIS A 618 25.38 56.09 27.50
C HIS A 618 25.35 56.64 26.06
N TYR A 619 25.09 55.79 25.07
CA TYR A 619 24.95 56.18 23.67
C TYR A 619 23.89 57.27 23.45
N TYR A 620 22.83 57.31 24.26
CA TYR A 620 21.80 58.34 24.16
C TYR A 620 22.35 59.74 24.46
N THR A 621 23.07 59.88 25.56
CA THR A 621 23.65 61.16 25.96
C THR A 621 24.76 61.60 25.02
N GLU A 622 25.56 60.66 24.50
CA GLU A 622 26.59 60.93 23.49
C GLU A 622 25.96 61.41 22.18
N THR A 623 24.95 60.70 21.67
CA THR A 623 24.26 61.05 20.41
C THR A 623 23.63 62.44 20.48
N ILE A 624 23.01 62.82 21.60
CA ILE A 624 22.45 64.17 21.79
C ILE A 624 23.56 65.22 21.76
N ASN A 625 24.65 64.99 22.49
CA ASN A 625 25.77 65.93 22.55
C ASN A 625 26.43 66.10 21.18
N GLU A 626 26.65 65.01 20.44
CA GLU A 626 27.17 65.05 19.08
C GLU A 626 26.27 65.83 18.13
N ARG A 627 24.95 65.60 18.17
CA ARG A 627 23.97 66.34 17.35
C ARG A 627 23.96 67.83 17.68
N ARG A 628 23.99 68.19 18.97
CA ARG A 628 24.09 69.58 19.42
C ARG A 628 25.38 70.23 18.92
N GLN A 629 26.53 69.58 19.09
CA GLN A 629 27.81 70.08 18.61
C GLN A 629 27.84 70.23 17.08
N LYS A 630 27.26 69.28 16.34
CA LYS A 630 27.19 69.34 14.87
C LYS A 630 26.35 70.54 14.41
N ARG A 631 25.20 70.79 15.04
CA ARG A 631 24.37 71.97 14.75
C ARG A 631 25.10 73.27 15.05
N GLN A 632 25.75 73.38 16.22
CA GLN A 632 26.52 74.56 16.61
C GLN A 632 27.70 74.82 15.65
N LYS A 633 28.44 73.77 15.28
CA LYS A 633 29.53 73.85 14.30
C LYS A 633 29.03 74.30 12.93
N ALA A 634 27.90 73.76 12.45
CA ALA A 634 27.33 74.12 11.15
C ALA A 634 26.85 75.59 11.12
N SER A 635 26.14 76.04 12.16
CA SER A 635 25.72 77.44 12.28
C SER A 635 26.91 78.39 12.38
N LEU A 636 27.94 78.04 13.16
CA LEU A 636 29.17 78.82 13.25
C LEU A 636 29.90 78.90 11.90
N ALA A 637 30.01 77.79 11.18
CA ALA A 637 30.63 77.75 9.85
C ALA A 637 29.89 78.66 8.86
N GLN A 638 28.56 78.65 8.87
CA GLN A 638 27.76 79.54 8.04
C GLN A 638 27.96 81.02 8.39
N CYS A 639 27.99 81.36 9.69
CA CYS A 639 28.25 82.74 10.14
C CYS A 639 29.64 83.22 9.73
N ILE A 640 30.65 82.34 9.76
CA ILE A 640 32.01 82.65 9.32
C ILE A 640 32.02 82.89 7.81
N GLU A 641 31.33 82.07 7.03
CA GLU A 641 31.22 82.24 5.58
C GLU A 641 30.52 83.57 5.22
N ASP A 642 29.40 83.89 5.88
CA ASP A 642 28.66 85.15 5.68
C ASP A 642 29.49 86.39 6.09
N ALA A 643 30.41 86.23 7.04
CA ALA A 643 31.34 87.27 7.47
C ALA A 643 32.64 87.32 6.62
N THR A 644 32.77 86.46 5.61
CA THR A 644 33.95 86.37 4.74
C THR A 644 33.73 87.20 3.47
N THR A 645 34.51 88.25 3.29
CA THR A 645 34.58 89.02 2.04
C THR A 645 35.67 88.46 1.14
N ARG A 646 35.33 88.13 -0.10
CA ARG A 646 36.28 87.64 -1.12
C ARG A 646 36.56 88.74 -2.14
N GLU A 647 37.80 89.21 -2.22
CA GLU A 647 38.26 90.18 -3.22
C GLU A 647 39.14 89.47 -4.26
N GLU A 648 38.84 89.66 -5.54
CA GLU A 648 39.70 89.20 -6.64
C GLU A 648 40.82 90.21 -6.89
N LEU A 649 42.06 89.79 -6.67
CA LEU A 649 43.23 90.64 -6.94
C LEU A 649 43.55 90.59 -8.44
N HIS A 650 43.19 91.65 -9.17
CA HIS A 650 43.57 91.82 -10.58
C HIS A 650 44.93 92.51 -10.69
N GLU A 651 46.03 91.76 -10.61
CA GLU A 651 47.33 92.20 -11.14
C GLU A 651 48.04 91.03 -11.85
N ASN A 652 48.01 91.08 -13.20
CA ASN A 652 48.87 90.43 -14.21
C ASN A 652 49.31 88.95 -14.09
N TYR A 653 48.80 88.16 -13.15
CA TYR A 653 49.05 86.71 -12.99
C TYR A 653 47.76 86.01 -12.46
N PRO A 654 47.64 84.66 -12.53
CA PRO A 654 46.33 83.99 -12.41
C PRO A 654 45.60 84.36 -11.11
N THR A 655 44.31 84.64 -11.26
CA THR A 655 43.35 85.14 -10.27
C THR A 655 43.60 84.58 -8.86
N ARG A 656 44.23 85.39 -7.99
CA ARG A 656 44.33 85.12 -6.55
C ARG A 656 43.17 85.81 -5.84
N THR A 657 42.25 85.00 -5.31
CA THR A 657 41.18 85.50 -4.43
C THR A 657 41.75 85.65 -3.02
N SER A 658 41.65 86.84 -2.42
CA SER A 658 41.94 87.03 -0.99
C SER A 658 40.64 86.99 -0.19
N ALA A 659 40.58 86.14 0.83
CA ALA A 659 39.44 86.04 1.73
C ALA A 659 39.79 86.75 3.04
N ARG A 660 39.01 87.76 3.41
CA ARG A 660 39.11 88.44 4.72
C ARG A 660 37.87 88.11 5.54
N VAL A 661 38.06 87.56 6.73
CA VAL A 661 36.99 87.27 7.69
C VAL A 661 36.89 88.41 8.70
N SER A 662 35.74 89.06 8.79
CA SER A 662 35.49 90.06 9.83
C SER A 662 35.00 89.38 11.11
N VAL A 663 35.87 89.29 12.11
CA VAL A 663 35.56 88.65 13.40
C VAL A 663 34.35 89.30 14.08
N SER A 664 34.26 90.64 14.04
CA SER A 664 33.14 91.39 14.62
C SER A 664 31.81 91.04 13.95
N ARG A 665 31.79 90.96 12.62
CA ARG A 665 30.59 90.55 11.86
C ARG A 665 30.22 89.09 12.09
N ALA A 666 31.20 88.21 12.23
CA ALA A 666 30.96 86.80 12.53
C ALA A 666 30.32 86.62 13.93
N ILE A 667 30.79 87.35 14.94
CA ILE A 667 30.21 87.32 16.29
C ILE A 667 28.80 87.93 16.30
N GLU A 668 28.60 89.07 15.61
CA GLU A 668 27.27 89.67 15.48
C GLU A 668 26.28 88.76 14.72
N ALA A 669 26.72 88.12 13.63
CA ALA A 669 25.92 87.14 12.89
C ALA A 669 25.56 85.94 13.76
N TYR A 670 26.52 85.37 14.48
CA TYR A 670 26.29 84.25 15.39
C TYR A 670 25.32 84.60 16.53
N SER A 671 25.44 85.81 17.10
CA SER A 671 24.50 86.29 18.13
C SER A 671 23.06 86.47 17.62
N LYS A 672 22.89 86.75 16.32
CA LYS A 672 21.58 86.88 15.65
C LYS A 672 21.03 85.55 15.13
N CYS A 673 21.87 84.52 14.99
CA CYS A 673 21.46 83.17 14.59
C CYS A 673 20.79 82.35 15.69
N VAL A 674 20.79 82.84 16.93
CA VAL A 674 19.99 82.25 18.01
C VAL A 674 18.52 82.51 17.71
N ASP A 675 17.74 81.45 17.46
CA ASP A 675 16.30 81.57 17.17
C ASP A 675 15.60 82.30 18.33
N PRO A 676 15.00 83.48 18.11
CA PRO A 676 14.27 84.20 19.16
C PRO A 676 13.02 83.45 19.63
N ASN A 677 12.53 82.47 18.85
CA ASN A 677 11.46 81.60 19.25
C ASN A 677 11.97 80.40 20.06
N MET A 678 11.99 80.58 21.39
CA MET A 678 12.39 79.54 22.35
C MET A 678 11.57 78.23 22.23
N GLU A 679 10.36 78.27 21.67
CA GLU A 679 9.54 77.06 21.45
C GLU A 679 10.09 76.19 20.31
N ASN A 680 10.62 76.78 19.25
CA ASN A 680 11.24 76.04 18.14
C ASN A 680 12.50 75.31 18.61
N VAL A 681 13.33 76.00 19.40
CA VAL A 681 14.53 75.42 20.01
C VAL A 681 14.16 74.22 20.88
N SER A 682 13.13 74.37 21.73
CA SER A 682 12.60 73.28 22.56
C SER A 682 12.11 72.08 21.74
N CYS A 683 11.40 72.34 20.64
CA CYS A 683 10.94 71.28 19.74
C CYS A 683 12.10 70.55 19.06
N GLU A 684 13.15 71.26 18.64
CA GLU A 684 14.35 70.65 18.06
C GLU A 684 15.10 69.78 19.09
N GLU A 685 15.17 70.22 20.36
CA GLU A 685 15.77 69.43 21.43
C GLU A 685 14.95 68.17 21.75
N ALA A 686 13.63 68.28 21.78
CA ALA A 686 12.74 67.13 21.95
C ALA A 686 12.91 66.12 20.80
N LEU A 687 13.01 66.61 19.55
CA LEU A 687 13.26 65.75 18.37
C LEU A 687 14.61 65.01 18.45
N ASP A 688 15.68 65.69 18.88
CA ASP A 688 16.98 65.03 19.07
C ASP A 688 16.90 63.92 20.12
N CYS A 689 16.15 64.13 21.20
CA CYS A 689 15.91 63.11 22.22
C CYS A 689 15.15 61.92 21.65
N VAL A 690 14.05 62.16 20.92
CA VAL A 690 13.20 61.10 20.35
C VAL A 690 13.99 60.27 19.33
N LEU A 691 14.72 60.92 18.43
CA LEU A 691 15.48 60.23 17.39
C LEU A 691 16.63 59.39 17.97
N ALA A 692 17.27 59.85 19.06
CA ALA A 692 18.31 59.08 19.75
C ALA A 692 17.73 57.87 20.51
N ILE A 693 16.61 58.05 21.23
CA ILE A 693 15.92 56.95 21.93
C ILE A 693 15.39 55.92 20.93
N TYR A 694 14.81 56.40 19.82
CA TYR A 694 14.27 55.54 18.78
C TYR A 694 15.31 54.55 18.24
N GLU A 695 16.53 55.01 17.97
CA GLU A 695 17.59 54.14 17.46
C GLU A 695 17.96 53.02 18.44
N VAL A 696 18.04 53.34 19.73
CA VAL A 696 18.35 52.36 20.79
C VAL A 696 17.20 51.37 20.94
N GLN A 697 15.97 51.87 21.05
CA GLN A 697 14.80 51.02 21.23
C GLN A 697 14.51 50.14 20.02
N LEU A 698 14.78 50.62 18.79
CA LEU A 698 14.64 49.83 17.58
C LEU A 698 15.55 48.60 17.61
N LYS A 699 16.82 48.78 18.00
CA LYS A 699 17.79 47.68 18.15
C LYS A 699 17.33 46.67 19.19
N VAL A 700 16.84 47.13 20.34
CA VAL A 700 16.31 46.29 21.42
C VAL A 700 15.06 45.52 20.96
N PHE A 701 14.14 46.19 20.27
CA PHE A 701 12.91 45.58 19.76
C PHE A 701 13.21 44.49 18.74
N VAL A 702 14.09 44.76 17.76
CA VAL A 702 14.51 43.73 16.77
C VAL A 702 15.16 42.52 17.46
N ALA A 703 16.02 42.76 18.44
CA ALA A 703 16.63 41.68 19.21
C ALA A 703 15.57 40.88 20.01
N ASN A 704 14.63 41.55 20.66
CA ASN A 704 13.57 40.89 21.44
C ASN A 704 12.61 40.10 20.55
N VAL A 705 12.19 40.63 19.39
CA VAL A 705 11.32 39.90 18.47
C VAL A 705 12.03 38.67 17.90
N THR A 706 13.27 38.80 17.44
CA THR A 706 14.02 37.66 16.89
C THR A 706 14.31 36.59 17.95
N THR A 707 14.69 36.97 19.17
CA THR A 707 15.09 36.00 20.21
C THR A 707 13.93 35.49 21.07
N GLN A 708 13.06 36.38 21.56
CA GLN A 708 12.01 36.02 22.52
C GLN A 708 10.73 35.57 21.83
N VAL A 709 10.45 36.09 20.63
CA VAL A 709 9.25 35.70 19.87
C VAL A 709 9.59 34.56 18.92
N VAL A 710 10.48 34.78 17.95
CA VAL A 710 10.78 33.78 16.91
C VAL A 710 11.56 32.60 17.45
N GLU A 711 12.77 32.80 18.00
CA GLU A 711 13.60 31.68 18.46
C GLU A 711 12.92 30.90 19.60
N ARG A 712 12.43 31.58 20.63
CA ARG A 712 11.87 30.91 21.81
C ARG A 712 10.51 30.24 21.56
N ARG A 713 9.58 30.86 20.81
CA ARG A 713 8.21 30.35 20.65
C ARG A 713 8.01 29.56 19.36
N MET A 714 8.63 29.96 18.26
CA MET A 714 8.40 29.34 16.96
C MET A 714 9.44 28.25 16.65
N ILE A 715 10.73 28.54 16.78
CA ILE A 715 11.81 27.67 16.28
C ILE A 715 12.29 26.64 17.30
N ARG A 716 12.52 27.04 18.56
CA ARG A 716 13.03 26.13 19.58
C ARG A 716 12.00 25.04 19.89
N GLY A 717 12.44 23.79 19.84
CA GLY A 717 11.59 22.63 20.08
C GLY A 717 10.66 22.30 18.92
N LEU A 718 10.86 22.86 17.72
CA LEU A 718 10.09 22.49 16.53
C LEU A 718 10.16 20.98 16.26
N GLU A 719 11.31 20.37 16.56
CA GLU A 719 11.53 18.92 16.52
C GLU A 719 10.65 18.13 17.50
N GLN A 720 10.17 18.76 18.58
CA GLN A 720 9.34 18.12 19.60
C GLN A 720 7.89 17.92 19.15
N ILE A 721 7.45 18.52 18.04
CA ILE A 721 6.09 18.38 17.51
C ILE A 721 5.79 16.90 17.19
N PHE A 722 6.76 16.19 16.63
CA PHE A 722 6.66 14.76 16.36
C PHE A 722 7.91 14.06 16.87
N SER A 723 7.88 13.68 18.15
CA SER A 723 8.97 12.98 18.83
C SER A 723 8.52 11.63 19.39
N PRO A 724 9.45 10.72 19.70
CA PRO A 724 9.12 9.43 20.32
C PRO A 724 8.33 9.57 21.62
N VAL A 725 8.57 10.64 22.37
CA VAL A 725 7.84 10.94 23.61
C VAL A 725 6.38 11.29 23.31
N VAL A 726 6.10 12.07 22.27
CA VAL A 726 4.73 12.37 21.85
C VAL A 726 4.02 11.10 21.38
N VAL A 727 4.69 10.28 20.57
CA VAL A 727 4.15 8.99 20.10
C VAL A 727 3.80 8.06 21.27
N SER A 728 4.64 8.02 22.31
CA SER A 728 4.38 7.20 23.51
C SER A 728 3.15 7.64 24.32
N ARG A 729 2.71 8.90 24.17
CA ARG A 729 1.55 9.47 24.85
C ARG A 729 0.26 9.37 24.05
N LEU A 730 0.32 8.96 22.78
CA LEU A 730 -0.85 8.78 21.95
C LEU A 730 -1.72 7.63 22.47
N SER A 731 -3.03 7.81 22.41
CA SER A 731 -3.97 6.73 22.74
C SER A 731 -3.89 5.62 21.68
N ASP A 732 -4.29 4.41 22.06
CA ASP A 732 -4.33 3.27 21.13
C ASP A 732 -5.19 3.56 19.90
N SER A 733 -6.32 4.25 20.08
CA SER A 733 -7.20 4.71 18.99
C SER A 733 -6.48 5.67 18.03
N ASP A 734 -5.67 6.59 18.55
CA ASP A 734 -5.02 7.60 17.71
C ASP A 734 -3.84 6.99 16.93
N VAL A 735 -3.13 6.05 17.55
CA VAL A 735 -2.10 5.27 16.86
C VAL A 735 -2.69 4.48 15.69
N GLU A 736 -3.84 3.84 15.88
CA GLU A 736 -4.52 3.13 14.79
C GLU A 736 -4.94 4.10 13.68
N LYS A 737 -5.61 5.20 14.02
CA LYS A 737 -6.03 6.20 13.02
C LYS A 737 -4.85 6.70 12.18
N ILE A 738 -3.72 6.98 12.82
CA ILE A 738 -2.55 7.56 12.15
C ILE A 738 -1.79 6.51 11.33
N ALA A 739 -1.46 5.35 11.92
CA ALA A 739 -0.48 4.43 11.34
C ALA A 739 -1.07 3.21 10.62
N SER A 740 -2.36 2.88 10.86
CA SER A 740 -2.95 1.66 10.31
C SER A 740 -2.92 1.67 8.78
N GLU A 741 -2.51 0.54 8.19
CA GLU A 741 -2.54 0.35 6.75
C GLU A 741 -3.97 0.51 6.20
N PRO A 742 -4.12 1.07 4.99
CA PRO A 742 -5.37 0.99 4.23
C PRO A 742 -5.88 -0.45 4.13
N PRO A 743 -7.22 -0.67 4.15
CA PRO A 743 -7.79 -2.02 4.12
C PRO A 743 -7.41 -2.80 2.86
N ALA A 744 -7.16 -2.12 1.73
CA ALA A 744 -6.66 -2.73 0.51
C ALA A 744 -5.26 -3.34 0.68
N LEU A 745 -4.31 -2.58 1.27
CA LEU A 745 -2.95 -3.06 1.54
C LEU A 745 -2.95 -4.20 2.57
N LYS A 746 -3.81 -4.12 3.60
CA LYS A 746 -3.96 -5.20 4.59
C LYS A 746 -4.43 -6.52 3.94
N ARG A 747 -5.35 -6.44 2.97
CA ARG A 747 -5.82 -7.61 2.19
C ARG A 747 -4.71 -8.15 1.29
N GLN A 748 -4.00 -7.28 0.58
CA GLN A 748 -2.90 -7.67 -0.30
C GLN A 748 -1.76 -8.33 0.47
N ARG A 749 -1.35 -7.76 1.60
CA ARG A 749 -0.34 -8.35 2.50
C ARG A 749 -0.76 -9.72 3.00
N ARG A 750 -2.03 -9.89 3.41
CA ARG A 750 -2.55 -11.19 3.85
C ARG A 750 -2.52 -12.23 2.71
N PHE A 751 -2.92 -11.82 1.51
CA PHE A 751 -2.88 -12.68 0.33
C PHE A 751 -1.45 -13.12 -0.01
N LEU A 752 -0.48 -12.20 0.02
CA LEU A 752 0.93 -12.52 -0.22
C LEU A 752 1.51 -13.43 0.87
N LYS A 753 1.19 -13.20 2.14
CA LYS A 753 1.62 -14.08 3.24
C LYS A 753 1.09 -15.51 3.09
N ASP A 754 -0.21 -15.65 2.83
CA ASP A 754 -0.84 -16.96 2.58
C ASP A 754 -0.24 -17.66 1.34
N ARG A 755 0.04 -16.89 0.28
CA ARG A 755 0.71 -17.41 -0.93
C ARG A 755 2.14 -17.88 -0.64
N ILE A 756 2.92 -17.10 0.13
CA ILE A 756 4.28 -17.47 0.52
C ILE A 756 4.26 -18.74 1.37
N GLU A 757 3.38 -18.83 2.36
CA GLU A 757 3.25 -20.02 3.22
C GLU A 757 2.95 -21.28 2.40
N LYS A 758 2.03 -21.20 1.43
CA LYS A 758 1.73 -22.31 0.50
C LYS A 758 2.93 -22.70 -0.35
N LEU A 759 3.67 -21.72 -0.88
CA LEU A 759 4.86 -21.95 -1.70
C LEU A 759 6.00 -22.56 -0.88
N GLU A 760 6.23 -22.10 0.36
CA GLU A 760 7.23 -22.66 1.29
C GLU A 760 6.90 -24.10 1.66
N ASN A 761 5.62 -24.40 1.92
CA ASN A 761 5.16 -25.77 2.18
C ASN A 761 5.40 -26.66 0.95
N GLY A 762 5.12 -26.16 -0.26
CA GLY A 762 5.47 -26.85 -1.50
C GLY A 762 6.98 -27.10 -1.62
N GLN A 763 7.82 -26.11 -1.31
CA GLN A 763 9.27 -26.26 -1.36
C GLN A 763 9.78 -27.34 -0.38
N LYS A 764 9.19 -27.43 0.82
CA LYS A 764 9.52 -28.48 1.80
C LYS A 764 9.20 -29.87 1.26
N ILE A 765 8.07 -30.04 0.57
CA ILE A 765 7.70 -31.30 -0.08
C ILE A 765 8.74 -31.68 -1.14
N PHE A 766 9.12 -30.74 -2.03
CA PHE A 766 10.15 -30.98 -3.05
C PHE A 766 11.52 -31.33 -2.47
N LYS A 767 11.88 -30.79 -1.30
CA LYS A 767 13.15 -31.10 -0.61
C LYS A 767 13.17 -32.49 0.04
N GLY A 768 12.02 -33.07 0.40
CA GLY A 768 11.94 -34.37 1.07
C GLY A 768 12.08 -35.59 0.15
N ILE A 769 12.18 -35.40 -1.17
CA ILE A 769 12.24 -36.47 -2.18
C ILE A 769 13.67 -36.74 -2.66
N MET A 770 14.59 -35.79 -2.44
CA MET A 770 16.03 -36.00 -2.55
C MET A 770 16.55 -36.62 -1.26
#